data_AF-A0A6J4XV03-F1
#
_entry.id   AF-A0A6J4XV03-F1
#
_cell.length_a   1.000
_cell.length_b   1.000
_cell.length_c   1.000
_cell.angle_alpha   90.00
_cell.angle_beta   90.00
_cell.angle_gamma   90.00
#
_symmetry.space_group_name_H-M   'P 1'
#
loop_
_entity.id
_entity.type
_entity.pdbx_description
1 polymer ?
#
loop_
_entity_poly.entity_id
_entity_poly.type
_entity_poly.pdbx_seq_one_letter_code
_entity_poly.pdbx_strand_id
1 'polypeptide(L)'
;MNITCPNCQKNYTINEARLPAGIKSAKCKACGNLIPLKGPKLESRSKPIQMVNLTCQYCGQSHDLQLDKIPPMAKNITCRSCSRPVPLSRAQSPGPIRSPEKESPPSPPPETAAKPAVPPAGADSDFQFTCAGCGKQYKISRDKITPNVMAIKCKACGHKFSLPREDDPSKGSGSPRPAAQQAQAILPKSAPMSKTAPLPVSRPRAKKRLFAAAACVVLVGILGALVHFNIVKVDWLRQYIPGTAQKTTESLQSLNQEPFLVLNLNVPLILDAIESDLEPDKKTARLMVMMPLIKAMDLRQLELYLYPASDSRVLPVIMAHGGSRQQWKDVFNSEKSFQEYFTRESDDTYRLKPEAIGDAQKYDLPPEPYQLTLVENGALLAPVSFSAALQKTPDSLSNAPVVKFAHSIAKRQDLVAVGIRLPKNFIQGWEKKIQDHPAAQINPQTAMIAGMGTRIISQLSGSLKPVDILALGFRFAGQNGRALSYAQQFRPEVDGEKIYRQLAAADATGAEINGIIKNLIELFKDQRYQHTLDYKNNRLSLEFSWSKTEDEAFLTALTAATIGQLFAASMELTPTPGAVTTRYAAEPDVVAAVDSDQLRAEIPALIKNSLFPGYYWNQGDQPQMTLDLDTIDIPNGMLAEMTYEVKSVESPDGRDIRRVDENKFKPRIQPGSLIPGNISLSVKAETPPEDLAKAVMNFHLTVPVALEVLEFSEADQPGSVKVADGVRVTLGRLEKDVAQVSSSGGKSMRLIAYDQTGKALASRESMSTQSSIATRFDGIITRLKVVVTRKMLDYPFDIEVDLNQGKKLALSRKPEVPARKRYNHHPIPSYVNFGPDDLENLAVAWSEGKEGSWNDSLSIKLPQGPFSGHAAWEVHFFGYKKPRLLSGNSAHGQMDFSFTLNKDQLKQANAAFGKVQLNLHTDISRLVFAPQNQSQPAPQALPSGDTIMVKFNKNEITYSIGNADVIQTLAYDGQGKRLMQDQYTRNKDGKRVIYFWGVPAKFEMDVSTKTLKKLIAFDLRQRPLDEKAYQAFKLSIKNQRDVVKTIKTIDRARRKMRSYYGDDLAGLHYLYQHKQKKPMNLVSREIAHSDPAGQERFGYQAKPYKGYYFTVLSGIESNGTHKNYNRRSQVTRFSWQKGTISTSTLTRHPDLVAIPQDKSQPTFFLQWGQVFMKSLNGKKLEYLPDGYYNKGWVEARYVDK
;
A
#
# COMPACT_ATOMS: atom_id res chain seq x y z
N MET A 1 28.82 40.02 -12.73
CA MET A 1 27.57 40.13 -13.50
C MET A 1 27.80 40.88 -14.81
N ASN A 2 27.13 40.46 -15.90
CA ASN A 2 27.11 41.16 -17.19
C ASN A 2 25.83 42.00 -17.28
N ILE A 3 25.95 43.28 -17.63
CA ILE A 3 24.83 44.23 -17.63
C ILE A 3 24.87 45.05 -18.90
N THR A 4 23.74 45.15 -19.58
CA THR A 4 23.60 45.94 -20.81
C THR A 4 22.94 47.27 -20.45
N CYS A 5 23.50 48.39 -20.92
CA CYS A 5 22.85 49.68 -20.75
C CYS A 5 21.56 49.70 -21.59
N PRO A 6 20.36 49.86 -20.98
CA PRO A 6 19.10 49.77 -21.72
C PRO A 6 18.95 50.87 -22.78
N ASN A 7 19.67 52.00 -22.62
CA ASN A 7 19.58 53.12 -23.55
C ASN A 7 20.48 52.99 -24.79
N CYS A 8 21.74 52.59 -24.64
CA CYS A 8 22.70 52.54 -25.75
C CYS A 8 23.17 51.12 -26.10
N GLN A 9 22.62 50.10 -25.42
CA GLN A 9 22.90 48.68 -25.62
C GLN A 9 24.37 48.27 -25.42
N LYS A 10 25.20 49.12 -24.80
CA LYS A 10 26.59 48.78 -24.49
C LYS A 10 26.66 47.82 -23.30
N ASN A 11 27.40 46.73 -23.47
CA ASN A 11 27.58 45.68 -22.47
C ASN A 11 28.74 46.00 -21.53
N TYR A 12 28.55 45.78 -20.23
CA TYR A 12 29.54 45.96 -19.17
C TYR A 12 29.64 44.70 -18.32
N THR A 13 30.86 44.28 -17.99
CA THR A 13 31.11 43.20 -17.02
C THR A 13 31.58 43.82 -15.71
N ILE A 14 30.82 43.60 -14.64
CA ILE A 14 31.08 44.16 -13.30
C ILE A 14 31.37 43.02 -12.33
N ASN A 15 32.47 43.13 -11.57
CA ASN A 15 32.78 42.23 -10.47
C ASN A 15 31.95 42.61 -9.22
N GLU A 16 31.01 41.74 -8.86
CA GLU A 16 30.01 42.00 -7.81
C GLU A 16 30.65 42.12 -6.42
N ALA A 17 31.77 41.42 -6.17
CA ALA A 17 32.51 41.48 -4.91
C ALA A 17 33.20 42.84 -4.65
N ARG A 18 33.31 43.70 -5.69
CA ARG A 18 33.92 45.03 -5.59
C ARG A 18 32.89 46.16 -5.48
N LEU A 19 31.59 45.85 -5.44
CA LEU A 19 30.55 46.86 -5.28
C LEU A 19 30.39 47.25 -3.80
N PRO A 20 30.49 48.55 -3.44
CA PRO A 20 30.17 49.02 -2.10
C PRO A 20 28.72 48.67 -1.72
N ALA A 21 28.51 48.29 -0.45
CA ALA A 21 27.19 47.95 0.05
C ALA A 21 26.20 49.10 -0.13
N GLY A 22 25.06 48.84 -0.78
CA GLY A 22 23.96 49.80 -0.95
C GLY A 22 23.85 50.49 -2.30
N ILE A 23 24.78 50.29 -3.24
CA ILE A 23 24.67 50.89 -4.59
C ILE A 23 23.58 50.17 -5.41
N LYS A 24 22.58 50.93 -5.85
CA LYS A 24 21.42 50.43 -6.63
C LYS A 24 21.52 50.65 -8.14
N SER A 25 22.41 51.53 -8.60
CA SER A 25 22.60 51.84 -10.03
C SER A 25 24.04 52.31 -10.33
N ALA A 26 24.52 52.10 -11.55
CA ALA A 26 25.80 52.61 -12.06
C ALA A 26 25.57 53.48 -13.31
N LYS A 27 26.37 54.54 -13.49
CA LYS A 27 26.26 55.42 -14.67
C LYS A 27 26.94 54.77 -15.88
N CYS A 28 26.24 54.65 -17.00
CA CYS A 28 26.78 54.16 -18.27
C CYS A 28 27.87 55.09 -18.77
N LYS A 29 29.10 54.58 -18.94
CA LYS A 29 30.22 55.38 -19.45
C LYS A 29 30.01 55.90 -20.87
N ALA A 30 29.18 55.22 -21.68
CA ALA A 30 29.00 55.60 -23.09
C ALA A 30 27.93 56.68 -23.30
N CYS A 31 26.83 56.65 -22.56
CA CYS A 31 25.71 57.59 -22.77
C CYS A 31 25.29 58.35 -21.50
N GLY A 32 25.98 58.15 -20.38
CA GLY A 32 25.71 58.85 -19.13
C GLY A 32 24.44 58.41 -18.38
N ASN A 33 23.64 57.48 -18.91
CA ASN A 33 22.40 57.04 -18.26
C ASN A 33 22.64 56.03 -17.14
N LEU A 34 21.81 56.09 -16.10
CA LEU A 34 21.90 55.17 -14.96
C LEU A 34 21.39 53.78 -15.35
N ILE A 35 22.23 52.77 -15.10
CA ILE A 35 21.96 51.35 -15.27
C ILE A 35 21.64 50.78 -13.88
N PRO A 36 20.41 50.29 -13.62
CA PRO A 36 20.10 49.65 -12.34
C PRO A 36 20.92 48.36 -12.18
N LEU A 37 21.61 48.21 -11.04
CA LEU A 37 22.47 47.06 -10.75
C LEU A 37 21.70 45.90 -10.08
N LYS A 38 20.45 46.13 -9.69
CA LYS A 38 19.49 45.12 -9.24
C LYS A 38 18.15 45.36 -9.95
N GLY A 39 17.68 44.35 -10.68
CA GLY A 39 16.50 44.47 -11.54
C GLY A 39 15.25 44.92 -10.78
N PRO A 40 14.47 45.89 -11.29
CA PRO A 40 13.21 46.28 -10.69
C PRO A 40 12.11 45.29 -11.09
N LYS A 41 11.36 44.76 -10.10
CA LYS A 41 9.97 44.35 -10.31
C LYS A 41 9.20 45.61 -10.69
N LEU A 42 8.91 45.76 -11.98
CA LEU A 42 8.00 46.78 -12.49
C LEU A 42 6.57 46.39 -12.10
N GLU A 43 6.01 47.10 -11.12
CA GLU A 43 4.55 47.25 -11.00
C GLU A 43 4.08 48.15 -12.15
N SER A 44 3.65 47.53 -13.26
CA SER A 44 2.81 48.21 -14.24
C SER A 44 1.34 48.05 -13.82
N ARG A 45 0.77 49.12 -13.26
CA ARG A 45 -0.68 49.30 -13.26
C ARG A 45 -1.13 49.65 -14.69
N SER A 46 -1.33 48.63 -15.51
CA SER A 46 -2.38 48.66 -16.52
C SER A 46 -3.32 47.50 -16.19
N LYS A 47 -4.59 47.80 -15.90
CA LYS A 47 -5.61 46.75 -15.73
C LYS A 47 -5.60 45.91 -17.01
N PRO A 48 -5.45 44.58 -16.95
CA PRO A 48 -5.61 43.75 -18.13
C PRO A 48 -7.03 43.95 -18.65
N ILE A 49 -7.14 44.33 -19.93
CA ILE A 49 -8.40 44.39 -20.65
C ILE A 49 -8.96 42.97 -20.66
N GLN A 50 -9.99 42.71 -19.84
CA GLN A 50 -10.65 41.41 -19.82
C GLN A 50 -11.49 41.28 -21.09
N MET A 51 -11.01 40.45 -22.02
CA MET A 51 -11.73 40.05 -23.23
C MET A 51 -12.55 38.79 -22.90
N VAL A 52 -13.83 38.79 -23.24
CA VAL A 52 -14.70 37.60 -23.18
C VAL A 52 -15.09 37.23 -24.61
N ASN A 53 -14.77 36.00 -25.00
CA ASN A 53 -15.22 35.44 -26.27
C ASN A 53 -16.65 34.92 -26.12
N LEU A 54 -17.59 35.48 -26.87
CA LEU A 54 -19.00 35.11 -26.87
C LEU A 54 -19.37 34.51 -28.23
N THR A 55 -19.74 33.24 -28.26
CA THR A 55 -20.26 32.58 -29.47
C THR A 55 -21.78 32.76 -29.55
N CYS A 56 -22.26 33.33 -30.66
CA CYS A 56 -23.70 33.49 -30.89
C CYS A 56 -24.38 32.14 -31.13
N GLN A 57 -25.27 31.73 -30.24
CA GLN A 57 -26.03 30.47 -30.37
C GLN A 57 -26.93 30.39 -31.62
N TYR A 58 -27.20 31.51 -32.29
CA TYR A 58 -28.04 31.55 -33.49
C TYR A 58 -27.28 31.45 -34.80
N CYS A 59 -26.02 31.92 -34.87
CA CYS A 59 -25.24 31.93 -36.11
C CYS A 59 -23.84 31.32 -35.99
N GLY A 60 -23.44 30.86 -34.80
CA GLY A 60 -22.18 30.17 -34.55
C GLY A 60 -20.92 31.05 -34.58
N GLN A 61 -21.04 32.36 -34.85
CA GLN A 61 -19.88 33.25 -34.87
C GLN A 61 -19.48 33.71 -33.47
N SER A 62 -18.17 33.68 -33.19
CA SER A 62 -17.55 34.18 -31.98
C SER A 62 -17.20 35.66 -32.09
N HIS A 63 -17.44 36.41 -31.02
CA HIS A 63 -17.09 37.82 -30.89
C HIS A 63 -16.30 38.05 -29.59
N ASP A 64 -15.20 38.79 -29.66
CA ASP A 64 -14.48 39.22 -28.46
C ASP A 64 -15.07 40.54 -27.93
N LEU A 65 -15.46 40.54 -26.66
CA LEU A 65 -16.06 41.68 -25.98
C LEU A 65 -15.17 42.15 -24.84
N GLN A 66 -14.93 43.47 -24.78
CA GLN A 66 -14.25 44.09 -23.64
C GLN A 66 -15.25 44.24 -22.48
N LEU A 67 -14.97 43.60 -21.35
CA LEU A 67 -15.92 43.48 -20.23
C LEU A 67 -16.32 44.83 -19.60
N ASP A 68 -15.45 45.84 -19.70
CA ASP A 68 -15.65 47.21 -19.22
C ASP A 68 -16.57 48.06 -20.12
N LYS A 69 -16.83 47.60 -21.35
CA LYS A 69 -17.78 48.24 -22.28
C LYS A 69 -19.19 47.65 -22.23
N ILE A 70 -19.42 46.64 -21.39
CA ILE A 70 -20.75 46.06 -21.16
C ILE A 70 -21.43 46.82 -20.03
N PRO A 71 -22.61 47.45 -20.25
CA PRO A 71 -23.35 48.12 -19.18
C PRO A 71 -23.63 47.16 -18.02
N PRO A 72 -23.48 47.58 -16.74
CA PRO A 72 -23.52 46.69 -15.58
C PRO A 72 -24.85 45.94 -15.34
N MET A 73 -25.90 46.21 -16.13
CA MET A 73 -27.20 45.54 -16.09
C MET A 73 -27.67 44.96 -17.44
N ALA A 74 -26.80 44.90 -18.46
CA ALA A 74 -27.15 44.32 -19.74
C ALA A 74 -27.34 42.80 -19.60
N LYS A 75 -28.60 42.32 -19.77
CA LYS A 75 -28.92 40.89 -19.74
C LYS A 75 -28.61 40.20 -21.08
N ASN A 76 -28.61 40.95 -22.17
CA ASN A 76 -28.37 40.47 -23.53
C ASN A 76 -27.43 41.43 -24.28
N ILE A 77 -26.68 40.93 -25.26
CA ILE A 77 -25.96 41.73 -26.24
C ILE A 77 -26.35 41.30 -27.66
N THR A 78 -26.54 42.26 -28.56
CA THR A 78 -26.92 41.98 -29.95
C THR A 78 -25.72 41.47 -30.75
N CYS A 79 -25.82 40.27 -31.33
CA CYS A 79 -24.78 39.72 -32.20
C CYS A 79 -24.61 40.59 -33.46
N ARG A 80 -23.39 41.05 -33.75
CA ARG A 80 -23.14 41.92 -34.90
C ARG A 80 -23.35 41.21 -36.26
N SER A 81 -23.20 39.89 -36.30
CA SER A 81 -23.31 39.13 -37.55
C SER A 81 -24.75 38.77 -37.93
N CYS A 82 -25.68 38.63 -36.96
CA CYS A 82 -27.06 38.22 -37.25
C CYS A 82 -28.15 39.07 -36.57
N SER A 83 -27.76 40.11 -35.84
CA SER A 83 -28.64 41.07 -35.17
C SER A 83 -29.58 40.48 -34.11
N ARG A 84 -29.37 39.22 -33.68
CA ARG A 84 -30.17 38.58 -32.61
C ARG A 84 -29.55 38.78 -31.23
N PRO A 85 -30.36 38.93 -30.16
CA PRO A 85 -29.87 39.12 -28.79
C PRO A 85 -29.31 37.81 -28.21
N VAL A 86 -28.09 37.86 -27.69
CA VAL A 86 -27.40 36.74 -27.03
C VAL A 86 -27.35 37.00 -25.52
N PRO A 87 -27.85 36.09 -24.67
CA PRO A 87 -27.86 36.28 -23.22
C PRO A 87 -26.45 36.24 -22.62
N LEU A 88 -26.19 37.15 -21.67
CA LEU A 88 -24.95 37.22 -20.90
C LEU A 88 -25.13 36.45 -19.58
N SER A 89 -24.73 35.17 -19.55
CA SER A 89 -24.84 34.33 -18.35
C SER A 89 -23.82 34.74 -17.28
N ARG A 90 -24.26 35.43 -16.21
CA ARG A 90 -23.42 35.77 -15.05
C ARG A 90 -23.89 34.97 -13.83
N ALA A 91 -23.04 34.11 -13.28
CA ALA A 91 -23.32 33.42 -12.02
C ALA A 91 -23.27 34.42 -10.85
N GLN A 92 -24.40 34.63 -10.18
CA GLN A 92 -24.49 35.40 -8.93
C GLN A 92 -24.54 34.42 -7.74
N SER A 93 -23.65 34.59 -6.78
CA SER A 93 -23.73 34.00 -5.44
C SER A 93 -24.58 34.90 -4.53
N PRO A 94 -25.49 34.36 -3.69
CA PRO A 94 -26.31 35.17 -2.80
C PRO A 94 -25.60 35.50 -1.48
N GLY A 95 -25.69 36.78 -1.07
CA GLY A 95 -25.38 37.29 0.26
C GLY A 95 -26.61 37.36 1.18
N PRO A 96 -26.46 37.74 2.46
CA PRO A 96 -27.26 37.23 3.58
C PRO A 96 -28.57 38.01 3.82
N ILE A 97 -29.62 37.26 4.18
CA ILE A 97 -30.91 37.76 4.66
C ILE A 97 -30.85 37.92 6.19
N ARG A 98 -31.30 39.08 6.69
CA ARG A 98 -31.51 39.39 8.12
C ARG A 98 -32.76 38.69 8.66
N SER A 99 -32.68 38.16 9.88
CA SER A 99 -33.82 37.61 10.64
C SER A 99 -34.52 38.69 11.47
N PRO A 100 -35.85 38.66 11.66
CA PRO A 100 -36.55 39.41 12.68
C PRO A 100 -36.75 38.62 13.99
N GLU A 101 -37.05 39.40 15.02
CA GLU A 101 -37.11 39.14 16.47
C GLU A 101 -38.25 38.24 16.97
N LYS A 102 -38.08 37.80 18.22
CA LYS A 102 -38.94 36.92 19.03
C LYS A 102 -40.19 37.63 19.59
N GLU A 103 -41.29 36.89 19.69
CA GLU A 103 -42.24 36.95 20.82
C GLU A 103 -42.70 35.51 21.20
N SER A 104 -43.06 35.31 22.46
CA SER A 104 -43.50 34.05 23.10
C SER A 104 -44.47 34.42 24.24
N PRO A 105 -45.16 33.50 24.95
CA PRO A 105 -46.02 32.35 24.62
C PRO A 105 -47.45 32.54 25.25
N PRO A 106 -48.41 31.56 25.33
CA PRO A 106 -48.41 30.55 26.41
C PRO A 106 -49.13 29.19 26.12
N SER A 107 -49.09 28.33 27.14
CA SER A 107 -49.35 26.89 27.33
C SER A 107 -50.85 26.40 27.30
N PRO A 108 -51.13 25.07 27.42
CA PRO A 108 -52.33 24.32 26.93
C PRO A 108 -53.44 24.09 28.01
N PRO A 109 -54.65 23.50 27.75
CA PRO A 109 -54.93 22.03 27.63
C PRO A 109 -56.24 21.69 26.80
N PRO A 110 -56.99 20.57 26.99
CA PRO A 110 -56.75 19.14 26.70
C PRO A 110 -57.78 18.46 25.72
N GLU A 111 -57.50 17.20 25.36
CA GLU A 111 -58.31 16.11 24.74
C GLU A 111 -59.77 16.34 24.29
N THR A 112 -60.12 16.00 23.02
CA THR A 112 -60.91 14.80 22.63
C THR A 112 -61.22 14.71 21.10
N ALA A 113 -61.13 13.47 20.59
CA ALA A 113 -61.80 12.84 19.44
C ALA A 113 -62.23 13.63 18.16
N ALA A 114 -61.69 13.21 16.99
CA ALA A 114 -62.42 12.55 15.88
C ALA A 114 -61.92 12.88 14.44
N LYS A 115 -61.90 11.80 13.63
CA LYS A 115 -61.91 11.67 12.15
C LYS A 115 -60.68 12.06 11.29
N PRO A 116 -60.21 11.15 10.40
CA PRO A 116 -59.18 11.45 9.41
C PRO A 116 -59.77 12.16 8.17
N ALA A 117 -59.15 13.27 7.78
CA ALA A 117 -59.41 13.97 6.52
C ALA A 117 -58.35 13.63 5.46
N VAL A 118 -58.83 13.49 4.24
CA VAL A 118 -58.17 13.15 2.98
C VAL A 118 -57.19 14.24 2.52
N PRO A 119 -56.00 13.91 1.95
CA PRO A 119 -55.14 14.87 1.25
C PRO A 119 -55.51 15.02 -0.24
N PRO A 120 -55.24 16.17 -0.88
CA PRO A 120 -55.77 16.53 -2.19
C PRO A 120 -54.98 15.97 -3.39
N ALA A 121 -55.71 15.73 -4.48
CA ALA A 121 -55.23 15.56 -5.87
C ALA A 121 -54.61 16.87 -6.41
N GLY A 122 -53.77 16.91 -7.44
CA GLY A 122 -53.27 15.92 -8.39
C GLY A 122 -52.22 16.58 -9.32
N ALA A 123 -51.50 15.77 -10.10
CA ALA A 123 -50.67 16.24 -11.21
C ALA A 123 -50.86 15.31 -12.41
N ASP A 124 -51.21 15.90 -13.55
CA ASP A 124 -51.54 15.24 -14.81
C ASP A 124 -50.34 14.51 -15.43
N SER A 125 -50.50 13.22 -15.74
CA SER A 125 -49.55 12.44 -16.53
C SER A 125 -50.20 11.98 -17.84
N ASP A 126 -49.82 12.59 -18.96
CA ASP A 126 -50.19 12.15 -20.32
C ASP A 126 -49.48 10.82 -20.68
N PHE A 127 -50.17 9.90 -21.36
CA PHE A 127 -49.56 8.69 -21.89
C PHE A 127 -48.87 8.96 -23.23
N GLN A 128 -47.57 8.66 -23.31
CA GLN A 128 -46.83 8.60 -24.58
C GLN A 128 -46.58 7.14 -24.96
N PHE A 129 -46.93 6.75 -26.18
CA PHE A 129 -46.58 5.43 -26.70
C PHE A 129 -46.26 5.47 -28.20
N THR A 130 -45.50 4.48 -28.65
CA THR A 130 -45.10 4.33 -30.05
C THR A 130 -45.86 3.17 -30.68
N CYS A 131 -46.52 3.40 -31.81
CA CYS A 131 -47.24 2.33 -32.51
C CYS A 131 -46.26 1.30 -33.09
N ALA A 132 -46.31 0.06 -32.60
CA ALA A 132 -45.41 -1.02 -33.04
C ALA A 132 -45.45 -1.28 -34.56
N GLY A 133 -46.60 -1.06 -35.21
CA GLY A 133 -46.74 -1.28 -36.66
C GLY A 133 -46.14 -0.18 -37.57
N CYS A 134 -45.90 1.05 -37.09
CA CYS A 134 -45.39 2.13 -37.95
C CYS A 134 -44.44 3.13 -37.28
N GLY A 135 -44.08 2.92 -36.01
CA GLY A 135 -43.14 3.76 -35.28
C GLY A 135 -43.64 5.17 -34.94
N LYS A 136 -44.89 5.55 -35.25
CA LYS A 136 -45.42 6.87 -34.90
C LYS A 136 -45.70 6.95 -33.40
N GLN A 137 -45.22 8.03 -32.79
CA GLN A 137 -45.49 8.36 -31.40
C GLN A 137 -46.84 9.07 -31.28
N TYR A 138 -47.61 8.69 -30.27
CA TYR A 138 -48.89 9.28 -29.91
C TYR A 138 -48.81 9.78 -28.46
N LYS A 139 -49.44 10.93 -28.21
CA LYS A 139 -49.65 11.49 -26.87
C LYS A 139 -51.16 11.55 -26.64
N ILE A 140 -51.67 10.84 -25.64
CA ILE A 140 -53.09 10.80 -25.29
C ILE A 140 -53.24 11.25 -23.84
N SER A 141 -54.06 12.29 -23.64
CA SER A 141 -54.45 12.76 -22.32
C SER A 141 -55.53 11.84 -21.73
N ARG A 142 -55.41 11.55 -20.42
CA ARG A 142 -56.14 10.48 -19.73
C ARG A 142 -57.66 10.73 -19.67
N ASP A 143 -58.05 12.00 -19.68
CA ASP A 143 -59.42 12.54 -19.78
C ASP A 143 -60.13 12.19 -21.09
N LYS A 144 -59.40 11.76 -22.14
CA LYS A 144 -59.98 11.39 -23.44
C LYS A 144 -60.21 9.88 -23.64
N ILE A 145 -59.92 9.07 -22.63
CA ILE A 145 -60.15 7.61 -22.67
C ILE A 145 -61.44 7.31 -21.92
N THR A 146 -62.55 7.09 -22.65
CA THR A 146 -63.81 6.65 -22.03
C THR A 146 -63.69 5.23 -21.48
N PRO A 147 -64.38 4.87 -20.37
CA PRO A 147 -64.17 3.62 -19.63
C PRO A 147 -64.34 2.30 -20.43
N ASN A 148 -64.97 2.35 -21.61
CA ASN A 148 -65.30 1.16 -22.42
C ASN A 148 -64.37 0.94 -23.64
N VAL A 149 -63.25 1.67 -23.77
CA VAL A 149 -62.35 1.53 -24.93
C VAL A 149 -61.24 0.52 -24.63
N MET A 150 -61.38 -0.72 -25.13
CA MET A 150 -60.42 -1.81 -24.89
C MET A 150 -59.24 -1.86 -25.89
N ALA A 151 -59.32 -1.14 -27.01
CA ALA A 151 -58.26 -1.06 -28.01
C ALA A 151 -58.31 0.25 -28.78
N ILE A 152 -57.16 0.83 -29.08
CA ILE A 152 -57.05 2.04 -29.91
C ILE A 152 -56.41 1.64 -31.25
N LYS A 153 -57.00 2.11 -32.35
CA LYS A 153 -56.49 1.88 -33.71
C LYS A 153 -55.55 3.03 -34.09
N CYS A 154 -54.32 2.72 -34.47
CA CYS A 154 -53.38 3.69 -35.01
C CYS A 154 -53.97 4.34 -36.28
N LYS A 155 -54.14 5.67 -36.27
CA LYS A 155 -54.67 6.41 -37.44
C LYS A 155 -53.78 6.30 -38.68
N ALA A 156 -52.48 6.02 -38.52
CA ALA A 156 -51.54 6.00 -39.64
C ALA A 156 -51.39 4.64 -40.33
N CYS A 157 -51.50 3.53 -39.60
CA CYS A 157 -51.32 2.19 -40.18
C CYS A 157 -52.43 1.20 -39.85
N GLY A 158 -53.44 1.61 -39.09
CA GLY A 158 -54.59 0.77 -38.73
C GLY A 158 -54.30 -0.33 -37.71
N HIS A 159 -53.08 -0.43 -37.18
CA HIS A 159 -52.71 -1.41 -36.16
C HIS A 159 -53.45 -1.12 -34.84
N LYS A 160 -54.13 -2.13 -34.28
CA LYS A 160 -54.83 -2.04 -33.00
C LYS A 160 -53.87 -2.45 -31.87
N PHE A 161 -53.83 -1.69 -30.79
CA PHE A 161 -53.11 -2.07 -29.58
C PHE A 161 -54.02 -1.89 -28.35
N SER A 162 -53.87 -2.80 -27.40
CA SER A 162 -54.60 -2.81 -26.14
C SER A 162 -53.94 -1.88 -25.13
N LEU A 163 -54.73 -1.16 -24.34
CA LEU A 163 -54.21 -0.38 -23.20
C LEU A 163 -53.92 -1.34 -22.02
N PRO A 164 -52.82 -1.16 -21.28
CA PRO A 164 -52.50 -2.01 -20.13
C PRO A 164 -53.56 -1.88 -19.03
N ARG A 165 -53.99 -3.01 -18.47
CA ARG A 165 -54.89 -3.11 -17.31
C ARG A 165 -54.02 -3.11 -16.05
N GLU A 166 -54.43 -2.36 -15.02
CA GLU A 166 -53.96 -2.61 -13.65
C GLU A 166 -54.69 -3.86 -13.16
N ASP A 167 -53.96 -4.96 -12.93
CA ASP A 167 -54.50 -6.20 -12.39
C ASP A 167 -54.45 -6.19 -10.85
N ASP A 168 -55.58 -6.61 -10.29
CA ASP A 168 -55.92 -6.78 -8.88
C ASP A 168 -55.27 -8.05 -8.31
N PRO A 169 -54.61 -8.05 -7.12
CA PRO A 169 -53.93 -9.23 -6.60
C PRO A 169 -54.87 -10.05 -5.69
N SER A 170 -55.45 -11.15 -6.20
CA SER A 170 -55.88 -12.24 -5.30
C SER A 170 -56.08 -13.61 -5.98
N LYS A 171 -55.36 -14.62 -5.43
CA LYS A 171 -55.60 -16.09 -5.46
C LYS A 171 -55.49 -16.78 -6.84
N GLY A 172 -54.90 -17.96 -7.04
CA GLY A 172 -54.40 -19.01 -6.15
C GLY A 172 -54.65 -20.39 -6.80
N SER A 173 -53.58 -21.19 -6.96
CA SER A 173 -53.55 -22.66 -7.15
C SER A 173 -54.00 -23.31 -8.48
N GLY A 174 -53.23 -24.33 -8.91
CA GLY A 174 -53.74 -25.49 -9.67
C GLY A 174 -53.09 -25.76 -11.04
N SER A 175 -52.12 -26.69 -11.09
CA SER A 175 -51.73 -27.48 -12.28
C SER A 175 -52.64 -28.73 -12.40
N PRO A 176 -52.80 -29.43 -13.55
CA PRO A 176 -51.70 -29.95 -14.38
C PRO A 176 -51.89 -30.04 -15.93
N ARG A 177 -50.73 -30.24 -16.60
CA ARG A 177 -50.36 -30.83 -17.94
C ARG A 177 -51.36 -31.78 -18.66
N PRO A 178 -51.11 -32.29 -19.91
CA PRO A 178 -50.09 -31.99 -20.96
C PRO A 178 -50.58 -32.03 -22.45
N ALA A 179 -49.71 -31.64 -23.43
CA ALA A 179 -49.53 -32.18 -24.82
C ALA A 179 -48.89 -31.08 -25.72
N ALA A 180 -47.66 -31.20 -26.24
CA ALA A 180 -47.16 -31.99 -27.38
C ALA A 180 -47.35 -31.32 -28.77
N GLN A 181 -46.34 -31.51 -29.65
CA GLN A 181 -46.15 -31.11 -31.07
C GLN A 181 -45.43 -29.76 -31.29
N GLN A 182 -44.15 -29.74 -31.71
CA GLN A 182 -43.51 -30.09 -33.00
C GLN A 182 -43.58 -28.99 -34.08
N ALA A 183 -42.37 -28.72 -34.63
CA ALA A 183 -42.03 -28.40 -36.03
C ALA A 183 -41.57 -26.97 -36.40
N GLN A 184 -40.25 -26.89 -36.66
CA GLN A 184 -39.56 -26.48 -37.90
C GLN A 184 -39.68 -25.05 -38.48
N ALA A 185 -38.54 -24.34 -38.35
CA ALA A 185 -37.73 -23.68 -39.39
C ALA A 185 -38.37 -23.16 -40.68
N ILE A 186 -38.24 -21.85 -40.95
CA ILE A 186 -38.07 -21.26 -42.29
C ILE A 186 -37.15 -20.02 -42.24
N LEU A 187 -36.06 -20.06 -43.02
CA LEU A 187 -35.21 -18.94 -43.46
C LEU A 187 -35.97 -18.01 -44.42
N PRO A 188 -35.62 -16.71 -44.51
CA PRO A 188 -35.17 -16.27 -45.84
C PRO A 188 -34.00 -15.27 -45.88
N LYS A 189 -33.47 -15.21 -47.10
CA LYS A 189 -32.28 -14.58 -47.65
C LYS A 189 -32.26 -13.02 -47.64
N SER A 190 -31.08 -12.51 -47.29
CA SER A 190 -30.29 -11.36 -47.80
C SER A 190 -30.81 -10.34 -48.85
N ALA A 191 -30.68 -9.05 -48.47
CA ALA A 191 -30.06 -7.86 -49.14
C ALA A 191 -30.76 -7.16 -50.35
N PRO A 192 -30.50 -5.84 -50.69
CA PRO A 192 -29.39 -4.96 -50.25
C PRO A 192 -29.67 -3.45 -49.92
N MET A 193 -28.75 -2.90 -49.11
CA MET A 193 -28.04 -1.58 -49.11
C MET A 193 -28.68 -0.18 -49.33
N SER A 194 -28.10 0.77 -48.53
CA SER A 194 -27.81 2.22 -48.78
C SER A 194 -28.84 3.23 -48.22
N LYS A 195 -28.54 4.27 -47.39
CA LYS A 195 -27.30 4.96 -46.95
C LYS A 195 -27.59 5.92 -45.74
N THR A 196 -26.65 6.02 -44.78
CA THR A 196 -26.25 7.15 -43.86
C THR A 196 -27.30 7.93 -43.03
N ALA A 197 -27.11 8.38 -41.77
CA ALA A 197 -26.18 8.16 -40.63
C ALA A 197 -26.71 9.00 -39.42
N PRO A 198 -26.65 8.53 -38.15
CA PRO A 198 -26.86 9.40 -36.97
C PRO A 198 -25.59 9.63 -36.12
N LEU A 199 -25.51 10.82 -35.50
CA LEU A 199 -24.48 11.28 -34.54
C LEU A 199 -24.79 10.83 -33.08
N PRO A 200 -23.81 10.86 -32.14
CA PRO A 200 -23.49 9.69 -31.31
C PRO A 200 -24.00 9.74 -29.86
N VAL A 201 -24.37 8.57 -29.34
CA VAL A 201 -24.46 8.26 -27.91
C VAL A 201 -23.11 7.68 -27.46
N SER A 202 -22.51 8.28 -26.44
CA SER A 202 -21.23 7.85 -25.85
C SER A 202 -21.36 6.47 -25.18
N ARG A 203 -20.65 5.47 -25.72
CA ARG A 203 -20.51 4.12 -25.15
C ARG A 203 -19.10 3.93 -24.57
N PRO A 204 -18.95 3.30 -23.39
CA PRO A 204 -17.64 3.04 -22.79
C PRO A 204 -16.90 1.95 -23.59
N ARG A 205 -15.71 2.28 -24.14
CA ARG A 205 -14.97 1.46 -25.12
C ARG A 205 -13.80 0.62 -24.58
N ALA A 206 -13.56 0.56 -23.26
CA ALA A 206 -12.27 0.09 -22.76
C ALA A 206 -12.09 -1.43 -22.46
N LYS A 207 -13.06 -2.33 -22.71
CA LYS A 207 -12.96 -3.74 -22.23
C LYS A 207 -13.29 -4.81 -23.27
N LYS A 208 -12.59 -4.89 -24.41
CA LYS A 208 -12.94 -5.84 -25.48
C LYS A 208 -11.81 -6.64 -26.17
N ARG A 209 -10.56 -6.66 -25.68
CA ARG A 209 -9.42 -7.13 -26.50
C ARG A 209 -8.35 -7.93 -25.76
N LEU A 210 -8.76 -8.91 -24.95
CA LEU A 210 -7.85 -9.68 -24.08
C LEU A 210 -6.98 -10.70 -24.85
N PHE A 211 -7.54 -11.39 -25.85
CA PHE A 211 -6.88 -12.51 -26.52
C PHE A 211 -5.83 -12.10 -27.56
N ALA A 212 -6.09 -11.06 -28.36
CA ALA A 212 -5.10 -10.51 -29.30
C ALA A 212 -3.89 -9.95 -28.54
N ALA A 213 -4.10 -9.31 -27.39
CA ALA A 213 -3.03 -8.84 -26.52
C ALA A 213 -2.22 -10.00 -25.92
N ALA A 214 -2.87 -11.10 -25.52
CA ALA A 214 -2.20 -12.30 -25.01
C ALA A 214 -1.31 -12.98 -26.07
N ALA A 215 -1.81 -13.15 -27.29
CA ALA A 215 -1.03 -13.67 -28.42
C ALA A 215 0.13 -12.73 -28.79
N CYS A 216 -0.09 -11.40 -28.73
CA CYS A 216 0.94 -10.38 -28.95
C CYS A 216 2.06 -10.46 -27.91
N VAL A 217 1.73 -10.70 -26.64
CA VAL A 217 2.69 -10.85 -25.54
C VAL A 217 3.49 -12.15 -25.66
N VAL A 218 2.88 -13.24 -26.11
CA VAL A 218 3.59 -14.51 -26.36
C VAL A 218 4.52 -14.37 -27.58
N LEU A 219 4.06 -13.77 -28.67
CA LEU A 219 4.88 -13.57 -29.87
C LEU A 219 6.02 -12.57 -29.63
N VAL A 220 5.74 -11.42 -29.00
CA VAL A 220 6.76 -10.40 -28.63
C VAL A 220 7.65 -10.90 -27.48
N GLY A 221 7.14 -11.75 -26.59
CA GLY A 221 7.91 -12.37 -25.52
C GLY A 221 8.88 -13.44 -26.02
N ILE A 222 8.50 -14.25 -27.01
CA ILE A 222 9.35 -15.32 -27.57
C ILE A 222 10.31 -14.79 -28.64
N LEU A 223 9.86 -13.87 -29.51
CA LEU A 223 10.77 -13.17 -30.42
C LEU A 223 11.62 -12.13 -29.65
N GLY A 224 11.09 -11.57 -28.57
CA GLY A 224 11.85 -10.82 -27.58
C GLY A 224 12.83 -11.72 -26.83
N ALA A 225 12.56 -13.02 -26.64
CA ALA A 225 13.48 -14.00 -26.09
C ALA A 225 14.57 -14.44 -27.09
N LEU A 226 14.25 -14.48 -28.39
CA LEU A 226 15.23 -14.57 -29.48
C LEU A 226 16.22 -13.39 -29.49
N VAL A 227 15.85 -12.26 -28.87
CA VAL A 227 16.66 -11.03 -28.79
C VAL A 227 17.17 -10.74 -27.35
N HIS A 228 16.50 -11.23 -26.30
CA HIS A 228 16.77 -11.04 -24.86
C HIS A 228 16.25 -12.25 -24.06
N PHE A 229 17.07 -13.30 -23.88
CA PHE A 229 16.67 -14.54 -23.20
C PHE A 229 16.33 -14.33 -21.71
N ASN A 230 15.17 -14.87 -21.26
CA ASN A 230 14.74 -14.91 -19.86
C ASN A 230 13.84 -16.12 -19.56
N ILE A 231 14.36 -17.28 -19.10
CA ILE A 231 13.56 -18.41 -18.57
C ILE A 231 14.32 -19.27 -17.50
N VAL A 232 13.79 -19.22 -16.26
CA VAL A 232 13.62 -20.21 -15.14
C VAL A 232 14.71 -21.23 -14.75
N LYS A 233 15.16 -21.16 -13.47
CA LYS A 233 15.87 -22.21 -12.71
C LYS A 233 14.88 -23.18 -12.03
N VAL A 234 15.08 -24.51 -12.15
CA VAL A 234 14.06 -25.52 -11.81
C VAL A 234 14.63 -26.67 -10.96
N ASP A 235 14.92 -26.40 -9.67
CA ASP A 235 15.62 -27.32 -8.72
C ASP A 235 15.03 -28.75 -8.51
N TRP A 236 13.92 -29.16 -9.13
CA TRP A 236 13.26 -30.46 -8.86
C TRP A 236 13.77 -31.64 -9.70
N LEU A 237 14.51 -31.40 -10.80
CA LEU A 237 15.03 -32.47 -11.66
C LEU A 237 16.15 -33.31 -11.01
N ARG A 238 16.69 -32.88 -9.87
CA ARG A 238 17.70 -33.61 -9.07
C ARG A 238 17.29 -35.03 -8.67
N GLN A 239 15.98 -35.33 -8.61
CA GLN A 239 15.48 -36.64 -8.17
C GLN A 239 15.24 -37.65 -9.30
N TYR A 240 15.49 -37.28 -10.56
CA TYR A 240 15.19 -38.11 -11.74
C TYR A 240 16.41 -38.76 -12.42
N ILE A 241 17.63 -38.53 -11.91
CA ILE A 241 18.84 -39.20 -12.41
C ILE A 241 19.32 -40.20 -11.33
N PRO A 242 19.09 -41.50 -11.50
CA PRO A 242 19.69 -42.50 -10.62
C PRO A 242 21.18 -42.61 -10.96
N GLY A 243 22.05 -42.04 -10.12
CA GLY A 243 23.50 -42.16 -10.28
C GLY A 243 24.24 -41.46 -9.15
N THR A 244 25.02 -42.23 -8.41
CA THR A 244 25.92 -41.76 -7.35
C THR A 244 26.83 -40.63 -7.82
N ALA A 245 27.01 -39.62 -6.97
CA ALA A 245 27.89 -38.49 -7.21
C ALA A 245 29.32 -38.95 -7.55
N GLN A 246 29.68 -38.86 -8.84
CA GLN A 246 31.06 -38.87 -9.32
C GLN A 246 31.32 -37.61 -10.15
N LYS A 247 32.54 -37.10 -9.99
CA LYS A 247 33.03 -35.80 -10.41
C LYS A 247 32.96 -35.55 -11.92
N THR A 248 32.43 -34.39 -12.29
CA THR A 248 32.79 -33.48 -13.41
C THR A 248 33.20 -34.07 -14.76
N THR A 249 32.48 -33.62 -15.80
CA THR A 249 32.81 -33.63 -17.24
C THR A 249 32.47 -34.89 -18.05
N GLU A 250 31.35 -35.56 -17.73
CA GLU A 250 30.63 -36.32 -18.77
C GLU A 250 29.63 -35.39 -19.46
N SER A 251 29.86 -35.24 -20.76
CA SER A 251 29.17 -34.34 -21.67
C SER A 251 27.66 -34.60 -21.78
N LEU A 252 26.91 -33.54 -22.09
CA LEU A 252 25.53 -33.51 -22.62
C LEU A 252 25.31 -34.32 -23.93
N GLN A 253 26.11 -35.35 -24.20
CA GLN A 253 26.11 -36.12 -25.46
C GLN A 253 24.97 -37.14 -25.60
N SER A 254 24.18 -37.43 -24.57
CA SER A 254 23.02 -38.30 -24.74
C SER A 254 21.77 -37.50 -25.10
N LEU A 255 21.54 -37.39 -26.42
CA LEU A 255 20.28 -36.98 -27.08
C LEU A 255 19.02 -37.79 -26.64
N ASN A 256 19.12 -38.64 -25.63
CA ASN A 256 18.03 -39.49 -25.15
C ASN A 256 17.02 -38.75 -24.27
N GLN A 257 17.23 -37.46 -24.00
CA GLN A 257 16.26 -36.64 -23.26
C GLN A 257 15.19 -36.13 -24.22
N GLU A 258 13.93 -36.47 -23.97
CA GLU A 258 12.78 -35.95 -24.73
C GLU A 258 12.33 -34.59 -24.15
N PRO A 259 11.80 -33.68 -24.99
CA PRO A 259 11.17 -32.46 -24.49
C PRO A 259 9.94 -32.82 -23.65
N PHE A 260 9.75 -32.11 -22.54
CA PHE A 260 8.55 -32.29 -21.70
C PHE A 260 7.47 -31.26 -22.03
N LEU A 261 7.80 -30.19 -22.75
CA LEU A 261 6.84 -29.19 -23.22
C LEU A 261 7.17 -28.79 -24.66
N VAL A 262 6.12 -28.62 -25.46
CA VAL A 262 6.17 -27.99 -26.78
C VAL A 262 5.12 -26.89 -26.85
N LEU A 263 5.49 -25.75 -27.41
CA LEU A 263 4.61 -24.65 -27.75
C LEU A 263 4.76 -24.36 -29.24
N ASN A 264 3.71 -24.59 -30.00
CA ASN A 264 3.65 -24.37 -31.45
C ASN A 264 2.76 -23.15 -31.73
N LEU A 265 3.28 -22.18 -32.48
CA LEU A 265 2.63 -20.92 -32.81
C LEU A 265 2.50 -20.77 -34.32
N ASN A 266 1.29 -20.49 -34.79
CA ASN A 266 1.02 -20.15 -36.19
C ASN A 266 1.17 -18.63 -36.37
N VAL A 267 2.34 -18.23 -36.87
CA VAL A 267 2.74 -16.82 -36.89
C VAL A 267 1.84 -15.96 -37.79
N PRO A 268 1.49 -16.36 -39.02
CA PRO A 268 0.57 -15.59 -39.86
C PRO A 268 -0.78 -15.32 -39.18
N LEU A 269 -1.40 -16.34 -38.60
CA LEU A 269 -2.71 -16.18 -37.94
C LEU A 269 -2.61 -15.29 -36.69
N ILE A 270 -1.50 -15.35 -35.96
CA ILE A 270 -1.26 -14.46 -34.82
C ILE A 270 -1.06 -13.01 -35.30
N LEU A 271 -0.29 -12.80 -36.37
CA LEU A 271 -0.10 -11.47 -36.95
C LEU A 271 -1.42 -10.88 -37.45
N ASP A 272 -2.26 -11.66 -38.12
CA ASP A 272 -3.59 -11.24 -38.56
C ASP A 272 -4.48 -10.87 -37.37
N ALA A 273 -4.41 -11.63 -36.27
CA ALA A 273 -5.13 -11.32 -35.02
C ALA A 273 -4.67 -10.00 -34.40
N ILE A 274 -3.36 -9.77 -34.38
CA ILE A 274 -2.73 -8.55 -33.86
C ILE A 274 -3.11 -7.35 -34.73
N GLU A 275 -2.99 -7.47 -36.05
CA GLU A 275 -3.27 -6.40 -37.01
C GLU A 275 -4.76 -6.02 -37.02
N SER A 276 -5.67 -6.98 -36.89
CA SER A 276 -7.12 -6.74 -36.93
C SER A 276 -7.70 -6.19 -35.62
N ASP A 277 -7.12 -6.52 -34.46
CA ASP A 277 -7.66 -6.11 -33.16
C ASP A 277 -6.90 -4.93 -32.49
N LEU A 278 -5.66 -4.57 -32.87
CA LEU A 278 -4.94 -3.44 -32.26
C LEU A 278 -5.10 -2.12 -33.05
N GLU A 279 -5.52 -1.05 -32.34
CA GLU A 279 -5.51 0.30 -32.91
C GLU A 279 -4.06 0.76 -33.16
N PRO A 280 -3.78 1.54 -34.22
CA PRO A 280 -2.42 1.91 -34.62
C PRO A 280 -1.58 2.57 -33.52
N ASP A 281 -2.22 3.37 -32.66
CA ASP A 281 -1.62 4.09 -31.53
C ASP A 281 -1.29 3.18 -30.33
N LYS A 282 -1.80 1.95 -30.30
CA LYS A 282 -1.54 0.95 -29.25
C LYS A 282 -0.53 -0.11 -29.64
N LYS A 283 -0.02 -0.08 -30.87
CA LYS A 283 1.10 -0.93 -31.29
C LYS A 283 2.37 -0.38 -30.64
N THR A 284 3.04 -1.16 -29.81
CA THR A 284 4.29 -0.74 -29.18
C THR A 284 5.35 -0.45 -30.25
N ALA A 285 6.24 0.51 -30.00
CA ALA A 285 7.36 0.80 -30.91
C ALA A 285 8.16 -0.47 -31.25
N ARG A 286 8.30 -1.39 -30.28
CA ARG A 286 8.95 -2.70 -30.46
C ARG A 286 8.19 -3.60 -31.45
N LEU A 287 6.86 -3.67 -31.39
CA LEU A 287 6.05 -4.42 -32.35
C LEU A 287 6.17 -3.83 -33.76
N MET A 288 6.19 -2.50 -33.89
CA MET A 288 6.36 -1.82 -35.18
C MET A 288 7.72 -2.13 -35.83
N VAL A 289 8.79 -2.26 -35.03
CA VAL A 289 10.12 -2.63 -35.52
C VAL A 289 10.20 -4.13 -35.89
N MET A 290 9.51 -4.99 -35.15
CA MET A 290 9.60 -6.44 -35.36
C MET A 290 8.74 -6.95 -36.52
N MET A 291 7.61 -6.32 -36.82
CA MET A 291 6.70 -6.78 -37.87
C MET A 291 7.36 -6.87 -39.27
N PRO A 292 8.14 -5.87 -39.74
CA PRO A 292 8.88 -5.99 -40.99
C PRO A 292 9.87 -7.16 -40.99
N LEU A 293 10.57 -7.41 -39.88
CA LEU A 293 11.53 -8.51 -39.76
C LEU A 293 10.84 -9.88 -39.87
N ILE A 294 9.71 -10.06 -39.17
CA ILE A 294 8.94 -11.30 -39.22
C ILE A 294 8.43 -11.57 -40.64
N LYS A 295 7.98 -10.52 -41.35
CA LYS A 295 7.54 -10.61 -42.74
C LYS A 295 8.72 -10.89 -43.69
N ALA A 296 9.88 -10.28 -43.48
CA ALA A 296 11.08 -10.49 -44.29
C ALA A 296 11.63 -11.93 -44.17
N MET A 297 11.51 -12.53 -42.98
CA MET A 297 11.88 -13.94 -42.74
C MET A 297 10.82 -14.94 -43.25
N ASP A 298 9.69 -14.47 -43.80
CA ASP A 298 8.50 -15.27 -44.12
C ASP A 298 8.16 -16.27 -43.00
N LEU A 299 8.17 -15.81 -41.75
CA LEU A 299 8.02 -16.70 -40.60
C LEU A 299 6.59 -17.27 -40.56
N ARG A 300 6.46 -18.59 -40.72
CA ARG A 300 5.18 -19.31 -40.79
C ARG A 300 4.83 -19.96 -39.46
N GLN A 301 5.81 -20.53 -38.78
CA GLN A 301 5.59 -21.29 -37.56
C GLN A 301 6.77 -21.10 -36.61
N LEU A 302 6.47 -21.05 -35.31
CA LEU A 302 7.47 -20.95 -34.26
C LEU A 302 7.18 -22.01 -33.21
N GLU A 303 8.18 -22.85 -32.95
CA GLU A 303 8.08 -23.94 -31.99
C GLU A 303 9.11 -23.75 -30.87
N LEU A 304 8.65 -23.75 -29.63
CA LEU A 304 9.49 -23.73 -28.44
C LEU A 304 9.40 -25.09 -27.75
N TYR A 305 10.56 -25.73 -27.59
CA TYR A 305 10.73 -26.99 -26.90
C TYR A 305 11.45 -26.74 -25.58
N LEU A 306 10.99 -27.37 -24.51
CA LEU A 306 11.65 -27.32 -23.20
C LEU A 306 12.19 -28.70 -22.84
N TYR A 307 13.51 -28.77 -22.65
CA TYR A 307 14.22 -29.97 -22.23
C TYR A 307 14.63 -29.89 -20.75
N PRO A 308 14.62 -31.03 -20.03
CA PRO A 308 15.16 -31.09 -18.67
C PRO A 308 16.70 -31.12 -18.70
N ALA A 309 17.39 -30.27 -17.93
CA ALA A 309 18.85 -30.34 -17.75
C ALA A 309 19.24 -31.18 -16.52
N SER A 310 20.42 -31.80 -16.55
CA SER A 310 20.94 -32.64 -15.45
C SER A 310 21.16 -31.89 -14.13
N ASP A 311 21.37 -30.58 -14.18
CA ASP A 311 21.58 -29.73 -13.00
C ASP A 311 20.33 -28.99 -12.56
N SER A 312 19.16 -29.50 -12.93
CA SER A 312 17.89 -28.91 -12.53
C SER A 312 17.61 -27.53 -13.14
N ARG A 313 17.99 -27.37 -14.41
CA ARG A 313 17.59 -26.25 -15.27
C ARG A 313 16.69 -26.74 -16.39
N VAL A 314 16.05 -25.80 -17.08
CA VAL A 314 15.30 -26.06 -18.32
C VAL A 314 16.10 -25.49 -19.48
N LEU A 315 16.27 -26.28 -20.53
CA LEU A 315 16.96 -25.87 -21.75
C LEU A 315 15.92 -25.54 -22.83
N PRO A 316 15.69 -24.26 -23.14
CA PRO A 316 14.86 -23.86 -24.28
C PRO A 316 15.56 -24.16 -25.60
N VAL A 317 14.82 -24.78 -26.52
CA VAL A 317 15.21 -24.95 -27.93
C VAL A 317 14.10 -24.32 -28.76
N ILE A 318 14.46 -23.39 -29.64
CA ILE A 318 13.50 -22.67 -30.48
C ILE A 318 13.74 -23.07 -31.93
N MET A 319 12.68 -23.52 -32.60
CA MET A 319 12.67 -23.80 -34.03
C MET A 319 11.73 -22.80 -34.72
N ALA A 320 12.29 -21.96 -35.58
CA ALA A 320 11.55 -21.01 -36.40
C ALA A 320 11.46 -21.55 -37.82
N HIS A 321 10.26 -21.77 -38.34
CA HIS A 321 10.03 -22.20 -39.71
C HIS A 321 9.55 -21.02 -40.56
N GLY A 322 10.17 -20.80 -41.71
CA GLY A 322 9.79 -19.69 -42.59
C GLY A 322 10.41 -19.78 -43.97
N GLY A 323 10.94 -18.65 -44.43
CA GLY A 323 11.59 -18.50 -45.72
C GLY A 323 12.80 -19.44 -45.91
N SER A 324 13.34 -19.43 -47.12
CA SER A 324 14.51 -20.24 -47.46
C SER A 324 15.71 -19.86 -46.61
N ARG A 325 16.64 -20.80 -46.44
CA ARG A 325 17.95 -20.56 -45.79
C ARG A 325 18.62 -19.25 -46.24
N GLN A 326 18.58 -18.94 -47.54
CA GLN A 326 19.16 -17.71 -48.09
C GLN A 326 18.42 -16.45 -47.62
N GLN A 327 17.08 -16.48 -47.57
CA GLN A 327 16.30 -15.34 -47.08
C GLN A 327 16.62 -15.03 -45.61
N TRP A 328 16.73 -16.05 -44.77
CA TRP A 328 17.17 -15.87 -43.39
C TRP A 328 18.59 -15.28 -43.31
N LYS A 329 19.52 -15.81 -44.11
CA LYS A 329 20.90 -15.31 -44.20
C LYS A 329 20.93 -13.84 -44.61
N ASP A 330 20.13 -13.44 -45.59
CA ASP A 330 20.03 -12.06 -46.05
C ASP A 330 19.47 -11.13 -44.96
N VAL A 331 18.45 -11.56 -44.21
CA VAL A 331 17.91 -10.80 -43.07
C VAL A 331 18.94 -10.66 -41.94
N PHE A 332 19.58 -11.74 -41.50
CA PHE A 332 20.59 -11.69 -40.44
C PHE A 332 21.81 -10.83 -40.81
N ASN A 333 22.17 -10.78 -42.10
CA ASN A 333 23.31 -9.99 -42.56
C ASN A 333 22.98 -8.52 -42.82
N SER A 334 21.75 -8.18 -43.22
CA SER A 334 21.34 -6.82 -43.57
C SER A 334 20.87 -5.98 -42.37
N GLU A 335 20.32 -6.62 -41.34
CA GLU A 335 19.67 -5.94 -40.22
C GLU A 335 20.64 -5.73 -39.05
N LYS A 336 21.00 -4.45 -38.80
CA LYS A 336 21.92 -4.06 -37.70
C LYS A 336 21.47 -4.57 -36.34
N SER A 337 20.16 -4.64 -36.11
CA SER A 337 19.59 -5.13 -34.86
C SER A 337 20.04 -6.57 -34.56
N PHE A 338 20.12 -7.47 -35.54
CA PHE A 338 20.63 -8.83 -35.30
C PHE A 338 22.13 -8.87 -35.03
N GLN A 339 22.91 -8.00 -35.68
CA GLN A 339 24.35 -7.88 -35.46
C GLN A 339 24.68 -7.37 -34.04
N GLU A 340 23.75 -6.71 -33.36
CA GLU A 340 23.92 -6.31 -31.95
C GLU A 340 23.87 -7.51 -31.00
N TYR A 341 23.10 -8.55 -31.31
CA TYR A 341 22.89 -9.70 -30.42
C TYR A 341 23.67 -10.95 -30.82
N PHE A 342 23.99 -11.11 -32.10
CA PHE A 342 24.65 -12.30 -32.61
C PHE A 342 26.01 -11.98 -33.25
N THR A 343 26.97 -12.88 -33.05
CA THR A 343 28.25 -12.91 -33.74
C THR A 343 28.23 -14.06 -34.73
N ARG A 344 28.45 -13.79 -36.02
CA ARG A 344 28.55 -14.85 -37.03
C ARG A 344 29.78 -15.72 -36.76
N GLU A 345 29.60 -17.04 -36.67
CA GLU A 345 30.67 -18.02 -36.50
C GLU A 345 31.04 -18.70 -37.82
N SER A 346 30.03 -19.02 -38.64
CA SER A 346 30.22 -19.58 -39.98
C SER A 346 29.14 -19.06 -40.93
N ASP A 347 29.07 -19.61 -42.14
CA ASP A 347 28.10 -19.20 -43.16
C ASP A 347 26.64 -19.40 -42.76
N ASP A 348 26.39 -20.34 -41.86
CA ASP A 348 25.04 -20.73 -41.45
C ASP A 348 24.88 -20.81 -39.93
N THR A 349 25.88 -20.36 -39.17
CA THR A 349 25.86 -20.41 -37.72
C THR A 349 26.21 -19.07 -37.11
N TYR A 350 25.42 -18.67 -36.12
CA TYR A 350 25.56 -17.42 -35.40
C TYR A 350 25.54 -17.72 -33.90
N ARG A 351 26.47 -17.16 -33.13
CA ARG A 351 26.55 -17.30 -31.68
C ARG A 351 25.92 -16.10 -31.00
N LEU A 352 25.12 -16.33 -29.98
CA LEU A 352 24.62 -15.24 -29.14
C LEU A 352 25.78 -14.57 -28.38
N LYS A 353 25.87 -13.25 -28.44
CA LYS A 353 26.92 -12.46 -27.78
C LYS A 353 26.77 -12.51 -26.25
N PRO A 354 27.87 -12.63 -25.47
CA PRO A 354 27.81 -12.58 -24.00
C PRO A 354 27.21 -11.28 -23.46
N GLU A 355 27.37 -10.16 -24.15
CA GLU A 355 26.85 -8.86 -23.72
C GLU A 355 25.33 -8.76 -23.87
N ALA A 356 24.76 -9.47 -24.86
CA ALA A 356 23.30 -9.67 -24.98
C ALA A 356 22.73 -10.49 -23.80
N ILE A 357 23.60 -11.18 -23.05
CA ILE A 357 23.33 -12.00 -21.87
C ILE A 357 23.62 -11.20 -20.57
N GLY A 358 23.99 -9.91 -20.65
CA GLY A 358 24.31 -9.08 -19.47
C GLY A 358 23.18 -8.95 -18.44
N ASP A 359 21.92 -9.05 -18.87
CA ASP A 359 20.76 -9.14 -17.98
C ASP A 359 20.55 -10.54 -17.40
N ALA A 360 21.08 -11.60 -18.00
CA ALA A 360 20.84 -12.98 -17.64
C ALA A 360 21.50 -13.46 -16.34
N GLN A 361 22.59 -12.81 -15.89
CA GLN A 361 23.15 -13.06 -14.54
C GLN A 361 22.16 -12.71 -13.42
N LYS A 362 21.20 -11.81 -13.69
CA LYS A 362 20.09 -11.49 -12.79
C LYS A 362 19.02 -12.59 -12.76
N TYR A 363 19.04 -13.53 -13.71
CA TYR A 363 17.99 -14.52 -13.96
C TYR A 363 18.51 -15.97 -14.04
N ASP A 364 19.76 -16.22 -13.63
CA ASP A 364 20.35 -17.57 -13.44
C ASP A 364 20.32 -18.48 -14.69
N LEU A 365 20.40 -17.90 -15.90
CA LEU A 365 20.53 -18.68 -17.14
C LEU A 365 21.87 -19.45 -17.19
N PRO A 366 21.93 -20.60 -17.88
CA PRO A 366 23.19 -21.30 -18.08
C PRO A 366 24.21 -20.36 -18.74
N PRO A 367 25.48 -20.34 -18.28
CA PRO A 367 26.56 -19.65 -18.97
C PRO A 367 26.92 -20.32 -20.30
N GLU A 368 26.18 -21.36 -20.72
CA GLU A 368 26.42 -22.06 -21.97
C GLU A 368 26.07 -21.15 -23.16
N PRO A 369 26.95 -21.06 -24.17
CA PRO A 369 26.69 -20.29 -25.37
C PRO A 369 25.50 -20.90 -26.14
N TYR A 370 24.57 -20.05 -26.56
CA TYR A 370 23.52 -20.41 -27.51
C TYR A 370 23.99 -20.16 -28.94
N GLN A 371 23.61 -21.06 -29.83
CA GLN A 371 23.92 -21.02 -31.25
C GLN A 371 22.62 -21.06 -32.05
N LEU A 372 22.50 -20.10 -32.96
CA LEU A 372 21.51 -20.09 -34.03
C LEU A 372 22.12 -20.75 -35.26
N THR A 373 21.47 -21.80 -35.76
CA THR A 373 21.82 -22.52 -36.99
C THR A 373 20.73 -22.33 -38.02
N LEU A 374 21.11 -21.90 -39.23
CA LEU A 374 20.19 -21.87 -40.37
C LEU A 374 19.97 -23.28 -40.91
N VAL A 375 18.70 -23.68 -41.01
CA VAL A 375 18.24 -24.95 -41.56
C VAL A 375 17.46 -24.70 -42.86
N GLU A 376 17.17 -25.75 -43.64
CA GLU A 376 16.64 -25.62 -45.02
C GLU A 376 15.45 -24.65 -45.14
N ASN A 377 14.51 -24.69 -44.18
CA ASN A 377 13.29 -23.89 -44.16
C ASN A 377 13.15 -23.06 -42.87
N GLY A 378 14.25 -22.57 -42.29
CA GLY A 378 14.16 -21.85 -41.01
C GLY A 378 15.47 -21.63 -40.26
N ALA A 379 15.33 -21.43 -38.94
CA ALA A 379 16.43 -21.28 -38.01
C ALA A 379 16.17 -22.06 -36.72
N LEU A 380 17.21 -22.72 -36.21
CA LEU A 380 17.22 -23.43 -34.94
C LEU A 380 18.11 -22.68 -33.95
N LEU A 381 17.57 -22.32 -32.79
CA LEU A 381 18.32 -21.72 -31.70
C LEU A 381 18.35 -22.64 -30.49
N ALA A 382 19.53 -23.12 -30.13
CA ALA A 382 19.74 -24.09 -29.08
C ALA A 382 21.08 -23.87 -28.37
N PRO A 383 21.31 -24.44 -27.17
CA PRO A 383 22.65 -24.54 -26.61
C PRO A 383 23.61 -25.19 -27.62
N VAL A 384 24.87 -24.75 -27.70
CA VAL A 384 25.86 -25.26 -28.68
C VAL A 384 25.95 -26.80 -28.63
N SER A 385 25.91 -27.38 -27.43
CA SER A 385 25.91 -28.83 -27.20
C SER A 385 24.73 -29.55 -27.86
N PHE A 386 23.55 -28.93 -27.84
CA PHE A 386 22.30 -29.45 -28.42
C PHE A 386 22.20 -29.19 -29.92
N SER A 387 22.67 -28.02 -30.39
CA SER A 387 22.64 -27.60 -31.79
C SER A 387 23.34 -28.62 -32.71
N ALA A 388 24.55 -29.06 -32.36
CA ALA A 388 25.30 -30.06 -33.12
C ALA A 388 24.61 -31.42 -33.19
N ALA A 389 23.84 -31.77 -32.15
CA ALA A 389 23.08 -33.00 -32.04
C ALA A 389 21.82 -32.97 -32.92
N LEU A 390 21.09 -31.86 -32.86
CA LEU A 390 19.87 -31.62 -33.63
C LEU A 390 20.14 -31.47 -35.13
N GLN A 391 21.29 -30.91 -35.53
CA GLN A 391 21.72 -30.87 -36.93
C GLN A 391 21.86 -32.27 -37.56
N LYS A 392 22.30 -33.26 -36.78
CA LYS A 392 22.47 -34.65 -37.26
C LYS A 392 21.15 -35.42 -37.32
N THR A 393 20.16 -35.03 -36.52
CA THR A 393 18.89 -35.73 -36.37
C THR A 393 17.72 -34.74 -36.23
N PRO A 394 17.44 -33.91 -37.24
CA PRO A 394 16.41 -32.86 -37.14
C PRO A 394 15.01 -33.44 -36.88
N ASP A 395 14.74 -34.66 -37.33
CA ASP A 395 13.47 -35.37 -37.08
C ASP A 395 13.27 -35.79 -35.61
N SER A 396 14.29 -35.69 -34.75
CA SER A 396 14.17 -36.03 -33.33
C SER A 396 13.19 -35.10 -32.59
N LEU A 397 13.12 -33.82 -32.99
CA LEU A 397 12.20 -32.83 -32.42
C LEU A 397 10.74 -33.16 -32.77
N SER A 398 10.47 -33.41 -34.05
CA SER A 398 9.12 -33.71 -34.55
C SER A 398 8.61 -35.08 -34.08
N ASN A 399 9.52 -35.99 -33.72
CA ASN A 399 9.17 -37.34 -33.31
C ASN A 399 8.88 -37.53 -31.81
N ALA A 400 9.17 -36.54 -30.97
CA ALA A 400 8.95 -36.66 -29.53
C ALA A 400 7.47 -36.93 -29.19
N PRO A 401 7.14 -37.81 -28.22
CA PRO A 401 5.76 -38.17 -27.90
C PRO A 401 4.86 -36.96 -27.58
N VAL A 402 5.37 -35.98 -26.82
CA VAL A 402 4.62 -34.76 -26.49
C VAL A 402 4.31 -33.92 -27.73
N VAL A 403 5.19 -33.94 -28.73
CA VAL A 403 5.07 -33.20 -29.99
C VAL A 403 4.08 -33.87 -30.91
N LYS A 404 4.18 -35.19 -31.08
CA LYS A 404 3.15 -35.98 -31.77
C LYS A 404 1.78 -35.80 -31.14
N PHE A 405 1.71 -35.77 -29.81
CA PHE A 405 0.45 -35.57 -29.10
C PHE A 405 -0.13 -34.16 -29.32
N ALA A 406 0.69 -33.11 -29.20
CA ALA A 406 0.27 -31.75 -29.52
C ALA A 406 -0.20 -31.61 -30.98
N HIS A 407 0.56 -32.16 -31.93
CA HIS A 407 0.19 -32.16 -33.34
C HIS A 407 -1.09 -32.95 -33.65
N SER A 408 -1.41 -33.98 -32.86
CA SER A 408 -2.64 -34.75 -33.04
C SER A 408 -3.92 -33.99 -32.69
N ILE A 409 -3.83 -32.89 -31.93
CA ILE A 409 -4.96 -31.97 -31.72
C ILE A 409 -4.83 -30.67 -32.51
N ALA A 410 -3.61 -30.34 -32.95
CA ALA A 410 -3.35 -29.12 -33.69
C ALA A 410 -4.06 -29.16 -35.03
N LYS A 411 -4.99 -28.23 -35.25
CA LYS A 411 -5.59 -28.01 -36.56
C LYS A 411 -4.78 -26.92 -37.28
N ARG A 412 -4.75 -26.94 -38.61
CA ARG A 412 -4.01 -25.94 -39.42
C ARG A 412 -4.38 -24.48 -39.11
N GLN A 413 -5.56 -24.25 -38.51
CA GLN A 413 -6.08 -22.94 -38.15
C GLN A 413 -5.84 -22.56 -36.68
N ASP A 414 -5.12 -23.40 -35.92
CA ASP A 414 -4.80 -23.10 -34.53
C ASP A 414 -3.76 -21.98 -34.48
N LEU A 415 -4.05 -20.96 -33.69
CA LEU A 415 -3.12 -19.87 -33.38
C LEU A 415 -1.96 -20.39 -32.53
N VAL A 416 -2.30 -21.22 -31.55
CA VAL A 416 -1.36 -21.81 -30.60
C VAL A 416 -1.79 -23.22 -30.26
N ALA A 417 -0.83 -24.14 -30.24
CA ALA A 417 -0.96 -25.45 -29.66
C ALA A 417 0.14 -25.67 -28.60
N VAL A 418 -0.24 -26.17 -27.43
CA VAL A 418 0.67 -26.50 -26.33
C VAL A 418 0.53 -27.97 -26.04
N GLY A 419 1.65 -28.69 -25.96
CA GLY A 419 1.72 -30.05 -25.43
C GLY A 419 2.61 -30.09 -24.21
N ILE A 420 2.16 -30.80 -23.17
CA ILE A 420 2.92 -30.96 -21.92
C ILE A 420 2.88 -32.42 -21.51
N ARG A 421 4.05 -33.03 -21.32
CA ARG A 421 4.21 -34.34 -20.69
C ARG A 421 4.43 -34.14 -19.20
N LEU A 422 3.57 -34.77 -18.39
CA LEU A 422 3.59 -34.62 -16.95
C LEU A 422 4.45 -35.72 -16.30
N PRO A 423 5.43 -35.37 -15.44
CA PRO A 423 6.20 -36.37 -14.71
C PRO A 423 5.33 -37.13 -13.70
N LYS A 424 5.69 -38.41 -13.44
CA LYS A 424 4.99 -39.26 -12.45
C LYS A 424 5.03 -38.70 -11.01
N ASN A 425 6.13 -38.01 -10.64
CA ASN A 425 6.37 -37.46 -9.31
C ASN A 425 6.41 -35.92 -9.38
N PHE A 426 5.25 -35.31 -9.58
CA PHE A 426 5.13 -33.86 -9.66
C PHE A 426 5.21 -33.24 -8.24
N ILE A 427 6.30 -32.54 -7.90
CA ILE A 427 6.50 -31.96 -6.56
C ILE A 427 5.93 -30.53 -6.50
N GLN A 428 5.21 -30.20 -5.42
CA GLN A 428 4.74 -28.83 -5.13
C GLN A 428 5.92 -27.85 -5.00
N GLY A 429 5.84 -26.66 -5.63
CA GLY A 429 6.74 -25.53 -5.37
C GLY A 429 7.46 -24.88 -6.57
N TRP A 430 7.44 -25.47 -7.76
CA TRP A 430 8.04 -24.87 -8.98
C TRP A 430 7.26 -23.62 -9.46
N GLU A 431 5.96 -23.64 -9.25
CA GLU A 431 4.96 -22.59 -9.55
C GLU A 431 5.29 -21.27 -8.86
N LYS A 432 5.65 -21.32 -7.58
CA LYS A 432 6.07 -20.13 -6.82
C LYS A 432 7.31 -19.48 -7.43
N LYS A 433 8.25 -20.27 -7.95
CA LYS A 433 9.47 -19.77 -8.60
C LYS A 433 9.23 -19.12 -9.96
N ILE A 434 8.19 -19.52 -10.70
CA ILE A 434 7.80 -18.83 -11.95
C ILE A 434 6.95 -17.59 -11.65
N GLN A 435 6.07 -17.65 -10.65
CA GLN A 435 5.25 -16.51 -10.20
C GLN A 435 6.09 -15.40 -9.58
N ASP A 436 7.11 -15.75 -8.81
CA ASP A 436 8.04 -14.80 -8.17
C ASP A 436 9.15 -14.33 -9.12
N HIS A 437 9.17 -14.83 -10.36
CA HIS A 437 10.19 -14.43 -11.34
C HIS A 437 9.98 -12.97 -11.76
N PRO A 438 11.03 -12.12 -11.79
CA PRO A 438 10.85 -10.70 -12.08
C PRO A 438 10.24 -10.46 -13.48
N ALA A 439 10.52 -11.31 -14.47
CA ALA A 439 9.89 -11.22 -15.79
C ALA A 439 8.36 -11.41 -15.76
N ALA A 440 7.83 -12.20 -14.83
CA ALA A 440 6.39 -12.33 -14.60
C ALA A 440 5.82 -11.11 -13.83
N GLN A 441 6.66 -10.33 -13.14
CA GLN A 441 6.23 -9.14 -12.41
C GLN A 441 6.30 -7.85 -13.25
N ILE A 442 7.10 -7.84 -14.32
CA ILE A 442 7.37 -6.65 -15.15
C ILE A 442 6.25 -6.35 -16.17
N ASN A 443 5.45 -7.35 -16.57
CA ASN A 443 4.36 -7.15 -17.54
C ASN A 443 3.05 -7.80 -17.03
N PRO A 444 1.97 -7.04 -16.74
CA PRO A 444 0.71 -7.57 -16.19
C PRO A 444 0.02 -8.64 -17.04
N GLN A 445 0.22 -8.62 -18.36
CA GLN A 445 -0.38 -9.59 -19.28
C GLN A 445 0.46 -10.87 -19.36
N THR A 446 1.79 -10.75 -19.32
CA THR A 446 2.71 -11.89 -19.14
C THR A 446 2.54 -12.53 -17.77
N ALA A 447 2.34 -11.71 -16.72
CA ALA A 447 2.00 -12.13 -15.36
C ALA A 447 0.70 -12.93 -15.33
N MET A 448 -0.29 -12.51 -16.11
CA MET A 448 -1.57 -13.17 -16.21
C MET A 448 -1.49 -14.48 -16.98
N ILE A 449 -0.73 -14.57 -18.07
CA ILE A 449 -0.60 -15.80 -18.88
C ILE A 449 0.36 -16.80 -18.24
N ALA A 450 1.52 -16.35 -17.77
CA ALA A 450 2.44 -17.18 -17.00
C ALA A 450 1.80 -17.58 -15.67
N GLY A 451 1.10 -16.66 -15.00
CA GLY A 451 0.32 -16.93 -13.80
C GLY A 451 -0.84 -17.89 -14.05
N MET A 452 -1.61 -17.76 -15.13
CA MET A 452 -2.66 -18.73 -15.47
C MET A 452 -2.05 -20.07 -15.85
N GLY A 453 -1.12 -20.14 -16.80
CA GLY A 453 -0.50 -21.39 -17.26
C GLY A 453 0.21 -22.14 -16.13
N THR A 454 1.04 -21.46 -15.35
CA THR A 454 1.75 -22.12 -14.24
C THR A 454 0.81 -22.46 -13.09
N ARG A 455 -0.07 -21.55 -12.66
CA ARG A 455 -0.98 -21.81 -11.53
C ARG A 455 -2.02 -22.90 -11.86
N ILE A 456 -2.47 -22.98 -13.12
CA ILE A 456 -3.26 -24.10 -13.66
C ILE A 456 -2.48 -25.41 -13.53
N ILE A 457 -1.29 -25.54 -14.14
CA ILE A 457 -0.52 -26.79 -14.17
C ILE A 457 -0.16 -27.27 -12.74
N SER A 458 0.01 -26.31 -11.83
CA SER A 458 0.64 -26.55 -10.54
C SER A 458 -0.35 -26.89 -9.42
N GLN A 459 -1.50 -26.22 -9.38
CA GLN A 459 -2.63 -26.60 -8.54
C GLN A 459 -3.35 -27.83 -9.08
N LEU A 460 -3.26 -28.09 -10.40
CA LEU A 460 -3.76 -29.33 -10.99
C LEU A 460 -2.86 -30.54 -10.71
N SER A 461 -1.68 -30.40 -10.10
CA SER A 461 -0.72 -31.50 -9.91
C SER A 461 -1.27 -32.74 -9.20
N GLY A 462 -2.12 -32.55 -8.18
CA GLY A 462 -2.83 -33.65 -7.52
C GLY A 462 -3.88 -34.31 -8.41
N SER A 463 -4.68 -33.49 -9.12
CA SER A 463 -5.73 -33.94 -10.04
C SER A 463 -5.23 -34.46 -11.40
N LEU A 464 -3.98 -34.15 -11.78
CA LEU A 464 -3.31 -34.57 -13.01
C LEU A 464 -2.31 -35.70 -12.76
N LYS A 465 -2.17 -36.20 -11.53
CA LYS A 465 -1.50 -37.48 -11.26
C LYS A 465 -1.95 -38.59 -12.24
N PRO A 466 -3.24 -38.68 -12.63
CA PRO A 466 -3.71 -39.66 -13.59
C PRO A 466 -3.34 -39.39 -15.06
N VAL A 467 -2.77 -38.23 -15.40
CA VAL A 467 -2.51 -37.79 -16.77
C VAL A 467 -1.03 -37.95 -17.11
N ASP A 468 -0.73 -38.53 -18.28
CA ASP A 468 0.63 -38.68 -18.82
C ASP A 468 1.02 -37.51 -19.73
N ILE A 469 0.15 -37.17 -20.68
CA ILE A 469 0.35 -36.07 -21.63
C ILE A 469 -0.94 -35.27 -21.73
N LEU A 470 -0.85 -33.94 -21.73
CA LEU A 470 -1.96 -33.07 -22.06
C LEU A 470 -1.60 -32.19 -23.25
N ALA A 471 -2.60 -31.78 -24.02
CA ALA A 471 -2.44 -30.78 -25.04
C ALA A 471 -3.65 -29.86 -25.12
N LEU A 472 -3.39 -28.60 -25.47
CA LEU A 472 -4.36 -27.54 -25.65
C LEU A 472 -4.12 -26.87 -27.00
N GLY A 473 -5.15 -26.73 -27.82
CA GLY A 473 -5.12 -26.01 -29.10
C GLY A 473 -6.16 -24.91 -29.09
N PHE A 474 -5.82 -23.71 -29.55
CA PHE A 474 -6.75 -22.59 -29.63
C PHE A 474 -6.82 -22.03 -31.04
N ARG A 475 -8.04 -21.78 -31.53
CA ARG A 475 -8.27 -21.29 -32.89
C ARG A 475 -9.44 -20.32 -32.99
N PHE A 476 -9.42 -19.51 -34.04
CA PHE A 476 -10.60 -18.77 -34.47
C PHE A 476 -11.46 -19.63 -35.39
N ALA A 477 -12.71 -19.89 -34.98
CA ALA A 477 -13.70 -20.59 -35.77
C ALA A 477 -14.48 -19.58 -36.64
N GLY A 478 -13.79 -18.96 -37.60
CA GLY A 478 -14.31 -17.85 -38.42
C GLY A 478 -14.17 -16.47 -37.75
N GLN A 479 -14.79 -15.42 -38.33
CA GLN A 479 -14.60 -14.03 -37.87
C GLN A 479 -15.03 -13.78 -36.42
N ASN A 480 -16.07 -14.49 -35.96
CA ASN A 480 -16.66 -14.30 -34.64
C ASN A 480 -16.65 -15.55 -33.77
N GLY A 481 -16.20 -16.71 -34.27
CA GLY A 481 -16.12 -17.93 -33.48
C GLY A 481 -14.75 -18.08 -32.81
N ARG A 482 -14.75 -18.71 -31.65
CA ARG A 482 -13.58 -19.22 -30.94
C ARG A 482 -13.73 -20.72 -30.77
N ALA A 483 -12.63 -21.44 -30.80
CA ALA A 483 -12.63 -22.82 -30.37
C ALA A 483 -11.38 -23.16 -29.55
N LEU A 484 -11.59 -23.99 -28.53
CA LEU A 484 -10.56 -24.55 -27.66
C LEU A 484 -10.62 -26.06 -27.79
N SER A 485 -9.56 -26.64 -28.33
CA SER A 485 -9.31 -28.08 -28.34
C SER A 485 -8.51 -28.44 -27.10
N TYR A 486 -8.91 -29.49 -26.41
CA TYR A 486 -8.21 -30.07 -25.28
C TYR A 486 -8.12 -31.58 -25.49
N ALA A 487 -6.95 -32.16 -25.21
CA ALA A 487 -6.83 -33.59 -25.07
C ALA A 487 -5.93 -33.94 -23.90
N GLN A 488 -6.23 -35.06 -23.26
CA GLN A 488 -5.35 -35.66 -22.26
C GLN A 488 -5.24 -37.16 -22.50
N GLN A 489 -4.01 -37.66 -22.45
CA GLN A 489 -3.68 -39.07 -22.39
C GLN A 489 -3.58 -39.45 -20.92
N PHE A 490 -4.44 -40.37 -20.47
CA PHE A 490 -4.31 -40.92 -19.13
C PHE A 490 -3.15 -41.91 -19.05
N ARG A 491 -2.58 -42.05 -17.86
CA ARG A 491 -1.57 -43.08 -17.58
C ARG A 491 -2.20 -44.48 -17.72
N PRO A 492 -1.43 -45.52 -18.08
CA PRO A 492 -1.95 -46.88 -18.25
C PRO A 492 -2.71 -47.41 -17.03
N GLU A 493 -2.33 -47.00 -15.82
CA GLU A 493 -2.96 -47.42 -14.55
C GLU A 493 -4.29 -46.72 -14.21
N VAL A 494 -4.76 -45.81 -15.05
CA VAL A 494 -5.95 -44.99 -14.79
C VAL A 494 -7.10 -45.44 -15.68
N ASP A 495 -8.26 -45.68 -15.07
CA ASP A 495 -9.51 -45.92 -15.78
C ASP A 495 -10.09 -44.59 -16.31
N GLY A 496 -9.58 -44.15 -17.46
CA GLY A 496 -10.06 -42.96 -18.15
C GLY A 496 -11.50 -43.09 -18.66
N GLU A 497 -11.99 -44.32 -18.87
CA GLU A 497 -13.33 -44.57 -19.38
C GLU A 497 -14.39 -44.23 -18.33
N LYS A 498 -14.12 -44.53 -17.05
CA LYS A 498 -14.96 -44.09 -15.94
C LYS A 498 -15.14 -42.56 -15.92
N ILE A 499 -14.06 -41.81 -16.10
CA ILE A 499 -14.11 -40.32 -16.13
C ILE A 499 -14.90 -39.83 -17.33
N TYR A 500 -14.68 -40.42 -18.51
CA TYR A 500 -15.45 -40.10 -19.72
C TYR A 500 -16.95 -40.35 -19.52
N ARG A 501 -17.36 -41.51 -18.98
CA ARG A 501 -18.77 -41.84 -18.74
C ARG A 501 -19.43 -40.84 -17.78
N GLN A 502 -18.71 -40.37 -16.76
CA GLN A 502 -19.21 -39.34 -15.84
C GLN A 502 -19.45 -38.00 -16.54
N LEU A 503 -18.51 -37.56 -17.39
CA LEU A 503 -18.66 -36.34 -18.18
C LEU A 503 -19.77 -36.45 -19.23
N ALA A 504 -19.90 -37.61 -19.87
CA ALA A 504 -20.89 -37.88 -20.91
C ALA A 504 -22.33 -38.02 -20.37
N ALA A 505 -22.50 -38.56 -19.16
CA ALA A 505 -23.82 -38.75 -18.54
C ALA A 505 -24.53 -37.41 -18.24
N ALA A 506 -23.78 -36.30 -18.15
CA ALA A 506 -24.27 -34.96 -17.84
C ALA A 506 -25.14 -34.88 -16.57
N ASP A 507 -25.03 -35.84 -15.64
CA ASP A 507 -25.75 -35.85 -14.37
C ASP A 507 -24.81 -35.43 -13.22
N ALA A 508 -25.19 -34.37 -12.52
CA ALA A 508 -24.41 -33.77 -11.43
C ALA A 508 -24.87 -34.26 -10.04
N THR A 509 -25.83 -35.20 -9.97
CA THR A 509 -26.52 -35.57 -8.72
C THR A 509 -25.87 -36.73 -7.94
N GLY A 510 -24.82 -37.35 -8.45
CA GLY A 510 -24.08 -38.41 -7.75
C GLY A 510 -23.21 -37.90 -6.59
N ALA A 511 -23.26 -38.55 -5.43
CA ALA A 511 -22.53 -38.17 -4.20
C ALA A 511 -20.99 -38.29 -4.27
N GLU A 512 -20.44 -38.94 -5.31
CA GLU A 512 -18.99 -39.17 -5.49
C GLU A 512 -18.37 -38.36 -6.65
N ILE A 513 -19.05 -37.36 -7.20
CA ILE A 513 -18.54 -36.60 -8.34
C ILE A 513 -17.54 -35.55 -7.86
N ASN A 514 -16.27 -35.67 -8.30
CA ASN A 514 -15.24 -34.64 -8.12
C ASN A 514 -15.77 -33.28 -8.60
N GLY A 515 -15.64 -32.23 -7.80
CA GLY A 515 -16.23 -30.93 -8.10
C GLY A 515 -15.70 -30.26 -9.38
N ILE A 516 -14.54 -30.67 -9.90
CA ILE A 516 -14.08 -30.28 -11.26
C ILE A 516 -14.99 -30.89 -12.33
N ILE A 517 -15.33 -32.18 -12.23
CA ILE A 517 -16.22 -32.89 -13.17
C ILE A 517 -17.61 -32.26 -13.13
N LYS A 518 -18.12 -31.95 -11.94
CA LYS A 518 -19.41 -31.28 -11.77
C LYS A 518 -19.47 -29.93 -12.49
N ASN A 519 -18.46 -29.08 -12.31
CA ASN A 519 -18.46 -27.76 -12.94
C ASN A 519 -18.24 -27.83 -14.46
N LEU A 520 -17.49 -28.82 -14.96
CA LEU A 520 -17.39 -29.10 -16.40
C LEU A 520 -18.73 -29.56 -16.97
N ILE A 521 -19.50 -30.39 -16.24
CA ILE A 521 -20.88 -30.75 -16.61
C ILE A 521 -21.79 -29.52 -16.64
N GLU A 522 -21.66 -28.60 -15.68
CA GLU A 522 -22.40 -27.32 -15.70
C GLU A 522 -22.01 -26.45 -16.90
N LEU A 523 -20.72 -26.40 -17.25
CA LEU A 523 -20.23 -25.70 -18.44
C LEU A 523 -20.74 -26.35 -19.74
N PHE A 524 -20.82 -27.68 -19.80
CA PHE A 524 -21.38 -28.43 -20.93
C PHE A 524 -22.88 -28.17 -21.12
N LYS A 525 -23.61 -27.88 -20.03
CA LYS A 525 -25.04 -27.55 -20.07
C LYS A 525 -25.33 -26.11 -20.49
N ASP A 526 -24.34 -25.22 -20.47
CA ASP A 526 -24.52 -23.84 -20.89
C ASP A 526 -24.67 -23.76 -22.41
N GLN A 527 -25.89 -23.43 -22.87
CA GLN A 527 -26.26 -23.40 -24.28
C GLN A 527 -25.47 -22.37 -25.10
N ARG A 528 -24.74 -21.45 -24.45
CA ARG A 528 -23.85 -20.50 -25.13
C ARG A 528 -22.61 -21.17 -25.72
N TYR A 529 -22.26 -22.38 -25.25
CA TYR A 529 -21.04 -23.08 -25.63
C TYR A 529 -21.41 -24.40 -26.30
N GLN A 530 -20.92 -24.61 -27.52
CA GLN A 530 -21.00 -25.92 -28.15
C GLN A 530 -19.79 -26.73 -27.70
N HIS A 531 -19.98 -28.03 -27.49
CA HIS A 531 -18.88 -28.90 -27.12
C HIS A 531 -18.98 -30.27 -27.80
N THR A 532 -17.84 -30.91 -28.00
CA THR A 532 -17.74 -32.32 -28.38
C THR A 532 -16.82 -33.04 -27.40
N LEU A 533 -17.21 -34.24 -26.98
CA LEU A 533 -16.46 -35.06 -26.03
C LEU A 533 -16.23 -36.43 -26.68
N ASP A 534 -14.97 -36.85 -26.80
CA ASP A 534 -14.57 -38.13 -27.40
C ASP A 534 -13.58 -38.87 -26.50
N TYR A 535 -13.59 -40.20 -26.56
CA TYR A 535 -12.69 -41.05 -25.79
C TYR A 535 -12.25 -42.27 -26.60
N LYS A 536 -10.93 -42.40 -26.83
CA LYS A 536 -10.33 -43.52 -27.58
C LYS A 536 -8.92 -43.78 -27.08
N ASN A 537 -8.49 -45.04 -26.96
CA ASN A 537 -7.10 -45.41 -26.56
C ASN A 537 -6.63 -44.75 -25.23
N ASN A 538 -7.51 -44.71 -24.22
CA ASN A 538 -7.25 -44.03 -22.93
C ASN A 538 -6.94 -42.53 -23.06
N ARG A 539 -7.41 -41.90 -24.14
CA ARG A 539 -7.31 -40.47 -24.39
C ARG A 539 -8.69 -39.85 -24.36
N LEU A 540 -8.85 -38.83 -23.53
CA LEU A 540 -10.02 -37.96 -23.52
C LEU A 540 -9.74 -36.74 -24.42
N SER A 541 -10.65 -36.44 -25.33
CA SER A 541 -10.60 -35.25 -26.18
C SER A 541 -11.87 -34.43 -26.01
N LEU A 542 -11.72 -33.12 -25.91
CA LEU A 542 -12.78 -32.15 -25.69
C LEU A 542 -12.57 -30.97 -26.63
N GLU A 543 -13.60 -30.56 -27.35
CA GLU A 543 -13.59 -29.31 -28.11
C GLU A 543 -14.70 -28.42 -27.61
N PHE A 544 -14.40 -27.16 -27.30
CA PHE A 544 -15.39 -26.13 -27.05
C PHE A 544 -15.41 -25.14 -28.20
N SER A 545 -16.57 -24.61 -28.54
CA SER A 545 -16.70 -23.44 -29.40
C SER A 545 -17.72 -22.43 -28.86
N TRP A 546 -17.39 -21.15 -28.99
CA TRP A 546 -18.20 -20.03 -28.49
C TRP A 546 -18.02 -18.79 -29.39
N SER A 547 -18.84 -17.77 -29.18
CA SER A 547 -18.75 -16.51 -29.94
C SER A 547 -17.87 -15.46 -29.25
N LYS A 548 -17.25 -14.55 -30.02
CA LYS A 548 -16.38 -13.46 -29.54
C LYS A 548 -17.04 -12.60 -28.45
N THR A 549 -18.37 -12.47 -28.42
CA THR A 549 -19.07 -11.69 -27.38
C THR A 549 -19.08 -12.38 -26.03
N GLU A 550 -18.87 -13.70 -26.00
CA GLU A 550 -18.85 -14.52 -24.78
C GLU A 550 -17.43 -14.75 -24.25
N ASP A 551 -16.39 -14.13 -24.82
CA ASP A 551 -14.98 -14.33 -24.45
C ASP A 551 -14.74 -14.21 -22.92
N GLU A 552 -15.23 -13.14 -22.29
CA GLU A 552 -15.07 -12.91 -20.85
C GLU A 552 -15.89 -13.90 -20.01
N ALA A 553 -17.13 -14.18 -20.43
CA ALA A 553 -18.02 -15.08 -19.71
C ALA A 553 -17.51 -16.53 -19.78
N PHE A 554 -17.07 -16.98 -20.95
CA PHE A 554 -16.50 -18.32 -21.15
C PHE A 554 -15.21 -18.48 -20.37
N LEU A 555 -14.28 -17.51 -20.44
CA LEU A 555 -13.05 -17.58 -19.64
C LEU A 555 -13.36 -17.59 -18.14
N THR A 556 -14.32 -16.79 -17.68
CA THR A 556 -14.71 -16.76 -16.27
C THR A 556 -15.33 -18.08 -15.85
N ALA A 557 -16.21 -18.66 -16.67
CA ALA A 557 -16.86 -19.94 -16.40
C ALA A 557 -15.87 -21.11 -16.44
N LEU A 558 -14.99 -21.16 -17.46
CA LEU A 558 -13.91 -22.14 -17.58
C LEU A 558 -12.94 -22.02 -16.41
N THR A 559 -12.57 -20.79 -16.01
CA THR A 559 -11.73 -20.51 -14.83
C THR A 559 -12.45 -20.93 -13.54
N ALA A 560 -13.73 -20.63 -13.36
CA ALA A 560 -14.48 -21.08 -12.19
C ALA A 560 -14.58 -22.61 -12.15
N ALA A 561 -14.76 -23.26 -13.30
CA ALA A 561 -14.89 -24.71 -13.42
C ALA A 561 -13.59 -25.45 -13.18
N THR A 562 -12.45 -24.90 -13.61
CA THR A 562 -11.13 -25.54 -13.52
C THR A 562 -10.31 -25.05 -12.33
N ILE A 563 -10.35 -23.76 -12.02
CA ILE A 563 -9.50 -23.08 -11.02
C ILE A 563 -10.28 -22.75 -9.73
N GLY A 564 -11.58 -22.44 -9.80
CA GLY A 564 -12.39 -22.08 -8.63
C GLY A 564 -12.48 -23.16 -7.54
N GLN A 565 -12.49 -24.44 -7.94
CA GLN A 565 -12.47 -25.59 -7.05
C GLN A 565 -11.06 -25.92 -6.50
N LEU A 566 -10.00 -25.67 -7.28
CA LEU A 566 -8.62 -25.82 -6.84
C LEU A 566 -8.25 -24.80 -5.75
N PHE A 567 -8.86 -23.60 -5.81
CA PHE A 567 -8.79 -22.67 -4.69
C PHE A 567 -9.61 -23.14 -3.49
N ALA A 568 -10.82 -23.67 -3.67
CA ALA A 568 -11.58 -24.23 -2.56
C ALA A 568 -10.83 -25.35 -1.81
N ALA A 569 -10.09 -26.21 -2.52
CA ALA A 569 -9.23 -27.26 -1.93
C ALA A 569 -7.91 -26.73 -1.32
N SER A 570 -7.37 -25.60 -1.81
CA SER A 570 -6.19 -24.95 -1.22
C SER A 570 -6.52 -23.89 -0.17
N MET A 571 -7.81 -23.64 0.09
CA MET A 571 -8.34 -22.76 1.14
C MET A 571 -8.59 -23.50 2.46
N GLU A 572 -8.05 -24.72 2.63
CA GLU A 572 -8.10 -25.46 3.89
C GLU A 572 -7.20 -24.81 4.95
N LEU A 573 -7.72 -23.75 5.59
CA LEU A 573 -7.18 -23.28 6.85
C LEU A 573 -7.53 -24.32 7.92
N THR A 574 -6.50 -24.92 8.53
CA THR A 574 -6.70 -25.83 9.66
C THR A 574 -6.97 -25.02 10.95
N PRO A 575 -7.85 -25.48 11.86
CA PRO A 575 -8.05 -24.84 13.15
C PRO A 575 -6.75 -24.82 13.96
N THR A 576 -6.57 -23.78 14.78
CA THR A 576 -5.38 -23.68 15.62
C THR A 576 -5.32 -24.87 16.60
N PRO A 577 -4.19 -25.62 16.63
CA PRO A 577 -3.99 -26.67 17.62
C PRO A 577 -3.94 -26.09 19.04
N GLY A 578 -4.59 -26.76 20.00
CA GLY A 578 -4.59 -26.33 21.40
C GLY A 578 -5.49 -25.11 21.69
N ALA A 579 -5.08 -24.27 22.63
CA ALA A 579 -5.83 -23.08 23.06
C ALA A 579 -5.65 -21.92 22.07
N VAL A 580 -6.75 -21.21 21.79
CA VAL A 580 -6.77 -20.07 20.86
C VAL A 580 -6.70 -18.76 21.64
N THR A 581 -5.64 -17.97 21.40
CA THR A 581 -5.54 -16.61 21.95
C THR A 581 -6.62 -15.71 21.33
N THR A 582 -7.45 -15.10 22.16
CA THR A 582 -8.52 -14.20 21.70
C THR A 582 -8.01 -12.77 21.54
N ARG A 583 -8.28 -12.15 20.39
CA ARG A 583 -8.10 -10.72 20.13
C ARG A 583 -9.35 -10.16 19.46
N TYR A 584 -9.80 -9.02 19.94
CA TYR A 584 -11.00 -8.36 19.44
C TYR A 584 -10.68 -7.36 18.34
N ALA A 585 -11.63 -7.20 17.41
CA ALA A 585 -11.67 -6.12 16.44
C ALA A 585 -12.88 -5.23 16.70
N ALA A 586 -12.84 -4.00 16.19
CA ALA A 586 -14.05 -3.17 16.13
C ALA A 586 -15.04 -3.81 15.15
N GLU A 587 -16.29 -3.98 15.57
CA GLU A 587 -17.34 -4.41 14.65
C GLU A 587 -17.54 -3.30 13.60
N PRO A 588 -17.43 -3.62 12.29
CA PRO A 588 -17.69 -2.63 11.26
C PRO A 588 -19.17 -2.26 11.29
N ASP A 589 -19.48 -0.96 11.17
CA ASP A 589 -20.84 -0.52 10.94
C ASP A 589 -21.21 -0.78 9.48
N VAL A 590 -22.20 -1.66 9.26
CA VAL A 590 -22.60 -2.15 7.94
C VAL A 590 -24.02 -1.71 7.67
N VAL A 591 -24.20 -0.90 6.64
CA VAL A 591 -25.50 -0.38 6.23
C VAL A 591 -26.00 -1.20 5.04
N ALA A 592 -27.14 -1.88 5.21
CA ALA A 592 -27.69 -2.80 4.21
C ALA A 592 -28.02 -2.10 2.88
N ALA A 593 -28.58 -0.89 2.92
CA ALA A 593 -28.92 -0.10 1.75
C ALA A 593 -28.49 1.37 1.94
N VAL A 594 -27.79 1.92 0.95
CA VAL A 594 -27.29 3.29 0.95
C VAL A 594 -27.90 4.05 -0.22
N ASP A 595 -28.44 5.24 0.05
CA ASP A 595 -28.87 6.18 -1.00
C ASP A 595 -27.66 6.61 -1.83
N SER A 596 -27.59 6.08 -3.04
CA SER A 596 -26.44 6.29 -3.93
C SER A 596 -26.40 7.73 -4.48
N ASP A 597 -27.54 8.40 -4.60
CA ASP A 597 -27.61 9.75 -5.16
C ASP A 597 -27.22 10.79 -4.11
N GLN A 598 -27.70 10.63 -2.88
CA GLN A 598 -27.21 11.41 -1.75
C GLN A 598 -25.70 11.23 -1.57
N LEU A 599 -25.22 9.98 -1.58
CA LEU A 599 -23.81 9.68 -1.41
C LEU A 599 -22.94 10.33 -2.50
N ARG A 600 -23.37 10.29 -3.77
CA ARG A 600 -22.67 10.98 -4.88
C ARG A 600 -22.57 12.49 -4.69
N ALA A 601 -23.60 13.11 -4.12
CA ALA A 601 -23.62 14.55 -3.86
C ALA A 601 -22.63 14.95 -2.74
N GLU A 602 -22.42 14.07 -1.75
CA GLU A 602 -21.61 14.37 -0.56
C GLU A 602 -20.13 13.98 -0.71
N ILE A 603 -19.80 12.88 -1.41
CA ILE A 603 -18.44 12.31 -1.51
C ILE A 603 -17.36 13.35 -1.87
N PRO A 604 -17.51 14.16 -2.94
CA PRO A 604 -16.43 15.08 -3.34
C PRO A 604 -16.10 16.10 -2.25
N ALA A 605 -17.13 16.60 -1.55
CA ALA A 605 -16.96 17.55 -0.45
C ALA A 605 -16.31 16.89 0.78
N LEU A 606 -16.74 15.68 1.15
CA LEU A 606 -16.16 14.92 2.26
C LEU A 606 -14.67 14.67 2.04
N ILE A 607 -14.29 14.15 0.86
CA ILE A 607 -12.88 13.85 0.55
C ILE A 607 -12.05 15.13 0.50
N LYS A 608 -12.55 16.20 -0.13
CA LYS A 608 -11.85 17.48 -0.16
C LYS A 608 -11.59 18.02 1.25
N ASN A 609 -12.55 17.87 2.15
CA ASN A 609 -12.44 18.32 3.54
C ASN A 609 -11.52 17.43 4.38
N SER A 610 -11.32 16.17 4.00
CA SER A 610 -10.41 15.23 4.66
C SER A 610 -8.98 15.25 4.09
N LEU A 611 -8.69 16.04 3.06
CA LEU A 611 -7.35 16.16 2.46
C LEU A 611 -6.60 17.40 2.97
N PHE A 612 -5.39 17.16 3.50
CA PHE A 612 -4.57 18.19 4.13
C PHE A 612 -3.16 18.25 3.54
N PRO A 613 -2.67 19.45 3.16
CA PRO A 613 -1.27 19.67 2.82
C PRO A 613 -0.31 19.19 3.90
N GLY A 614 0.49 18.18 3.56
CA GLY A 614 1.52 17.58 4.41
C GLY A 614 2.88 18.23 4.21
N TYR A 615 3.94 17.42 4.21
CA TYR A 615 5.31 17.89 4.02
C TYR A 615 5.71 17.92 2.54
N TYR A 616 6.47 18.95 2.18
CA TYR A 616 7.28 18.99 0.97
C TYR A 616 8.67 18.41 1.26
N TRP A 617 9.06 17.42 0.47
CA TRP A 617 10.32 16.71 0.58
C TRP A 617 11.23 17.12 -0.57
N ASN A 618 12.26 17.91 -0.27
CA ASN A 618 13.26 18.30 -1.24
C ASN A 618 14.32 17.20 -1.38
N GLN A 619 14.00 16.13 -2.13
CA GLN A 619 14.91 14.99 -2.37
C GLN A 619 15.83 15.24 -3.57
N GLY A 620 16.42 16.44 -3.66
CA GLY A 620 17.26 16.84 -4.80
C GLY A 620 16.47 16.86 -6.10
N ASP A 621 16.83 15.99 -7.04
CA ASP A 621 16.21 15.91 -8.37
C ASP A 621 14.80 15.33 -8.35
N GLN A 622 14.36 14.78 -7.20
CA GLN A 622 13.05 14.15 -7.06
C GLN A 622 12.19 14.78 -5.96
N PRO A 623 11.90 16.08 -6.03
CA PRO A 623 11.02 16.69 -5.05
C PRO A 623 9.62 16.06 -5.11
N GLN A 624 8.97 16.00 -3.95
CA GLN A 624 7.59 15.52 -3.81
C GLN A 624 6.87 16.22 -2.66
N MET A 625 5.55 16.36 -2.79
CA MET A 625 4.68 16.82 -1.72
C MET A 625 3.75 15.71 -1.28
N THR A 626 3.47 15.65 0.02
CA THR A 626 2.50 14.71 0.59
C THR A 626 1.18 15.42 0.91
N LEU A 627 0.06 14.75 0.68
CA LEU A 627 -1.25 15.11 1.24
C LEU A 627 -1.65 14.05 2.25
N ASP A 628 -1.92 14.48 3.48
CA ASP A 628 -2.47 13.61 4.52
C ASP A 628 -3.97 13.46 4.28
N LEU A 629 -4.47 12.23 4.30
CA LEU A 629 -5.90 11.94 4.24
C LEU A 629 -6.38 11.51 5.62
N ASP A 630 -7.35 12.22 6.18
CA ASP A 630 -8.07 11.76 7.37
C ASP A 630 -9.12 10.69 6.95
N THR A 631 -9.51 9.82 7.87
CA THR A 631 -10.56 8.81 7.63
C THR A 631 -11.82 9.48 7.07
N ILE A 632 -12.37 8.92 6.00
CA ILE A 632 -13.57 9.41 5.35
C ILE A 632 -14.76 8.65 5.91
N ASP A 633 -15.62 9.38 6.62
CA ASP A 633 -16.83 8.87 7.26
C ASP A 633 -17.95 8.74 6.21
N ILE A 634 -18.01 7.58 5.54
CA ILE A 634 -19.06 7.21 4.59
C ILE A 634 -19.66 5.85 4.95
N PRO A 635 -20.95 5.60 4.66
CA PRO A 635 -21.57 4.29 4.84
C PRO A 635 -20.77 3.20 4.15
N ASN A 636 -20.56 2.07 4.83
CA ASN A 636 -19.75 0.96 4.33
C ASN A 636 -18.31 1.34 3.95
N GLY A 637 -17.77 2.45 4.46
CA GLY A 637 -16.43 2.96 4.10
C GLY A 637 -15.28 1.98 4.37
N MET A 638 -15.42 1.10 5.37
CA MET A 638 -14.46 0.03 5.64
C MET A 638 -14.41 -1.05 4.54
N LEU A 639 -15.45 -1.14 3.72
CA LEU A 639 -15.56 -2.01 2.54
C LEU A 639 -15.28 -1.26 1.24
N ALA A 640 -15.13 0.07 1.30
CA ALA A 640 -14.89 0.90 0.15
C ALA A 640 -13.41 0.90 -0.24
N GLU A 641 -13.19 1.18 -1.51
CA GLU A 641 -11.86 1.28 -2.10
C GLU A 641 -11.81 2.51 -2.98
N MET A 642 -10.69 3.21 -2.93
CA MET A 642 -10.51 4.42 -3.70
C MET A 642 -9.16 4.35 -4.41
N THR A 643 -9.14 4.68 -5.69
CA THR A 643 -7.89 4.95 -6.40
C THR A 643 -7.88 6.42 -6.82
N TYR A 644 -6.70 6.94 -7.10
CA TYR A 644 -6.56 8.32 -7.54
C TYR A 644 -5.54 8.46 -8.67
N GLU A 645 -5.70 9.53 -9.44
CA GLU A 645 -4.81 9.97 -10.49
C GLU A 645 -4.60 11.47 -10.37
N VAL A 646 -3.35 11.90 -10.27
CA VAL A 646 -3.00 13.32 -10.23
C VAL A 646 -3.00 13.85 -11.66
N LYS A 647 -3.99 14.68 -12.01
CA LYS A 647 -4.14 15.27 -13.35
C LYS A 647 -3.13 16.39 -13.58
N SER A 648 -3.03 17.32 -12.63
CA SER A 648 -2.08 18.44 -12.67
C SER A 648 -1.62 18.80 -11.27
N VAL A 649 -0.42 19.37 -11.17
CA VAL A 649 0.06 20.10 -10.00
C VAL A 649 0.42 21.48 -10.51
N GLU A 650 -0.32 22.50 -10.11
CA GLU A 650 -0.24 23.83 -10.70
C GLU A 650 0.47 24.81 -9.76
N SER A 651 1.29 25.65 -10.36
CA SER A 651 1.90 26.80 -9.70
C SER A 651 0.97 28.01 -9.62
N PRO A 652 1.30 29.06 -8.84
CA PRO A 652 0.42 30.23 -8.68
C PRO A 652 0.07 30.95 -9.98
N ASP A 653 0.91 30.80 -11.01
CA ASP A 653 0.71 31.31 -12.38
C ASP A 653 -0.02 30.32 -13.31
N GLY A 654 -0.44 29.15 -12.81
CA GLY A 654 -1.20 28.15 -13.54
C GLY A 654 -0.38 27.18 -14.38
N ARG A 655 0.96 27.17 -14.28
CA ARG A 655 1.79 26.18 -15.00
C ARG A 655 1.73 24.82 -14.31
N ASP A 656 1.59 23.75 -15.10
CA ASP A 656 1.70 22.38 -14.58
C ASP A 656 3.17 22.01 -14.30
N ILE A 657 3.48 21.88 -13.02
CA ILE A 657 4.78 21.51 -12.44
C ILE A 657 4.80 20.04 -11.99
N ARG A 658 3.76 19.25 -12.33
CA ARG A 658 3.75 17.80 -12.11
C ARG A 658 4.87 17.13 -12.90
N ARG A 659 5.56 16.18 -12.25
CA ARG A 659 6.44 15.24 -12.93
C ARG A 659 5.61 14.04 -13.40
N VAL A 660 5.60 13.79 -14.71
CA VAL A 660 4.94 12.62 -15.28
C VAL A 660 5.85 11.43 -15.08
N ASP A 661 5.54 10.60 -14.08
CA ASP A 661 6.25 9.34 -13.89
C ASP A 661 5.54 8.27 -14.72
N GLU A 662 6.19 7.77 -15.78
CA GLU A 662 5.56 6.92 -16.82
C GLU A 662 5.12 5.53 -16.34
N ASN A 663 5.50 5.10 -15.13
CA ASN A 663 5.28 3.73 -14.63
C ASN A 663 4.78 3.67 -13.18
N LYS A 664 3.68 4.37 -12.84
CA LYS A 664 3.08 4.24 -11.51
C LYS A 664 1.80 3.42 -11.52
N PHE A 665 1.83 2.31 -10.77
CA PHE A 665 0.63 1.62 -10.30
C PHE A 665 -0.35 2.64 -9.72
N LYS A 666 -1.64 2.53 -10.07
CA LYS A 666 -2.70 3.36 -9.46
C LYS A 666 -2.76 3.06 -7.96
N PRO A 667 -2.36 3.99 -7.08
CA PRO A 667 -2.32 3.71 -5.65
C PRO A 667 -3.74 3.46 -5.14
N ARG A 668 -3.92 2.42 -4.33
CA ARG A 668 -5.20 2.07 -3.71
C ARG A 668 -5.21 2.56 -2.28
N ILE A 669 -6.29 3.26 -1.92
CA ILE A 669 -6.58 3.82 -0.61
C ILE A 669 -7.84 3.13 -0.09
N GLN A 670 -7.90 2.90 1.22
CA GLN A 670 -9.12 2.47 1.90
C GLN A 670 -9.70 3.67 2.66
N PRO A 671 -10.70 4.38 2.09
CA PRO A 671 -11.16 5.65 2.62
C PRO A 671 -11.73 5.54 4.04
N GLY A 672 -12.38 4.43 4.41
CA GLY A 672 -12.87 4.19 5.77
C GLY A 672 -11.84 3.56 6.72
N SER A 673 -10.57 3.43 6.33
CA SER A 673 -9.51 2.97 7.24
C SER A 673 -9.21 4.03 8.30
N LEU A 674 -8.85 3.61 9.51
CA LEU A 674 -8.33 4.49 10.56
C LEU A 674 -7.03 5.20 10.16
N ILE A 675 -6.30 4.60 9.23
CA ILE A 675 -5.06 5.13 8.65
C ILE A 675 -5.20 4.95 7.14
N PRO A 676 -5.94 5.83 6.44
CA PRO A 676 -6.16 5.69 5.01
C PRO A 676 -4.88 5.95 4.21
N GLY A 677 -3.88 6.60 4.82
CA GLY A 677 -2.54 6.80 4.28
C GLY A 677 -2.30 8.25 3.83
N ASN A 678 -1.30 8.43 2.97
CA ASN A 678 -0.99 9.71 2.34
C ASN A 678 -0.97 9.58 0.81
N ILE A 679 -1.20 10.70 0.14
CA ILE A 679 -1.10 10.83 -1.31
C ILE A 679 0.21 11.54 -1.60
N SER A 680 1.08 10.93 -2.41
CA SER A 680 2.31 11.58 -2.89
C SER A 680 2.06 12.26 -4.25
N LEU A 681 2.44 13.53 -4.32
CA LEU A 681 2.44 14.37 -5.51
C LEU A 681 3.87 14.55 -5.99
N SER A 682 4.20 14.02 -7.16
CA SER A 682 5.53 14.13 -7.76
C SER A 682 5.65 15.42 -8.57
N VAL A 683 6.69 16.20 -8.31
CA VAL A 683 6.89 17.52 -8.91
C VAL A 683 8.23 17.59 -9.63
N LYS A 684 8.34 18.49 -10.62
CA LYS A 684 9.56 18.65 -11.44
C LYS A 684 10.74 19.06 -10.56
N ALA A 685 11.95 18.64 -10.94
CA ALA A 685 13.18 19.05 -10.27
C ALA A 685 13.25 20.59 -10.14
N GLU A 686 13.92 21.06 -9.09
CA GLU A 686 14.11 22.49 -8.78
C GLU A 686 12.83 23.29 -8.50
N THR A 687 11.64 22.66 -8.48
CA THR A 687 10.39 23.35 -8.14
C THR A 687 10.38 23.70 -6.66
N PRO A 688 10.44 24.97 -6.26
CA PRO A 688 10.44 25.33 -4.85
C PRO A 688 9.05 25.15 -4.23
N PRO A 689 8.93 24.99 -2.90
CA PRO A 689 7.64 24.76 -2.25
C PRO A 689 6.63 25.89 -2.51
N GLU A 690 7.08 27.15 -2.57
CA GLU A 690 6.23 28.31 -2.86
C GLU A 690 5.50 28.26 -4.21
N ASP A 691 5.99 27.45 -5.14
CA ASP A 691 5.38 27.23 -6.45
C ASP A 691 4.29 26.14 -6.41
N LEU A 692 3.96 25.56 -5.25
CA LEU A 692 2.88 24.56 -5.13
C LEU A 692 1.56 25.23 -4.74
N ALA A 693 0.77 25.67 -5.73
CA ALA A 693 -0.50 26.35 -5.46
C ALA A 693 -1.64 25.35 -5.29
N LYS A 694 -1.90 24.50 -6.27
CA LYS A 694 -3.04 23.57 -6.26
C LYS A 694 -2.74 22.26 -6.99
N ALA A 695 -3.48 21.21 -6.68
CA ALA A 695 -3.49 19.96 -7.43
C ALA A 695 -4.90 19.62 -7.87
N VAL A 696 -5.03 19.14 -9.11
CA VAL A 696 -6.28 18.56 -9.62
C VAL A 696 -6.12 17.05 -9.65
N MET A 697 -7.00 16.35 -8.95
CA MET A 697 -6.95 14.90 -8.83
C MET A 697 -8.27 14.28 -9.25
N ASN A 698 -8.21 13.21 -10.02
CA ASN A 698 -9.34 12.34 -10.27
C ASN A 698 -9.32 11.20 -9.26
N PHE A 699 -10.42 11.03 -8.54
CA PHE A 699 -10.63 9.89 -7.67
C PHE A 699 -11.63 8.94 -8.32
N HIS A 700 -11.45 7.65 -8.05
CA HIS A 700 -12.36 6.60 -8.45
C HIS A 700 -12.72 5.78 -7.21
N LEU A 701 -13.90 6.04 -6.66
CA LEU A 701 -14.42 5.38 -5.47
C LEU A 701 -15.31 4.21 -5.87
N THR A 702 -15.05 3.06 -5.23
CA THR A 702 -15.85 1.85 -5.33
C THR A 702 -16.35 1.51 -3.93
N VAL A 703 -17.65 1.70 -3.67
CA VAL A 703 -18.26 1.53 -2.34
C VAL A 703 -19.51 0.64 -2.41
N PRO A 704 -19.70 -0.31 -1.49
CA PRO A 704 -20.95 -1.06 -1.42
C PRO A 704 -22.14 -0.19 -1.03
N VAL A 705 -23.20 -0.24 -1.82
CA VAL A 705 -24.46 0.50 -1.57
C VAL A 705 -25.67 -0.41 -1.37
N ALA A 706 -25.53 -1.70 -1.66
CA ALA A 706 -26.50 -2.72 -1.26
C ALA A 706 -25.75 -3.97 -0.80
N LEU A 707 -26.05 -4.42 0.41
CA LEU A 707 -25.42 -5.54 1.10
C LEU A 707 -26.48 -6.49 1.63
N GLU A 708 -26.20 -7.79 1.56
CA GLU A 708 -26.92 -8.80 2.32
C GLU A 708 -26.08 -9.26 3.50
N VAL A 709 -26.74 -9.46 4.63
CA VAL A 709 -26.12 -9.94 5.84
C VAL A 709 -26.76 -11.26 6.22
N LEU A 710 -25.98 -12.34 6.18
CA LEU A 710 -26.43 -13.70 6.46
C LEU A 710 -25.64 -14.22 7.65
N GLU A 711 -26.32 -14.69 8.69
CA GLU A 711 -25.66 -15.15 9.92
C GLU A 711 -25.66 -16.67 10.01
N PHE A 712 -24.56 -17.27 10.44
CA PHE A 712 -24.40 -18.67 10.81
C PHE A 712 -24.02 -18.78 12.29
N SER A 713 -24.37 -19.90 12.90
CA SER A 713 -24.12 -20.23 14.30
C SER A 713 -23.47 -21.61 14.41
N GLU A 714 -23.01 -21.99 15.60
CA GLU A 714 -22.47 -23.34 15.85
C GLU A 714 -23.45 -24.48 15.54
N ALA A 715 -24.76 -24.20 15.49
CA ALA A 715 -25.77 -25.20 15.11
C ALA A 715 -25.77 -25.49 13.59
N ASP A 716 -25.25 -24.57 12.76
CA ASP A 716 -25.20 -24.73 11.31
C ASP A 716 -24.04 -25.66 10.90
N GLN A 717 -24.35 -26.76 10.21
CA GLN A 717 -23.35 -27.74 9.76
C GLN A 717 -22.70 -27.33 8.43
N PRO A 718 -21.47 -27.80 8.13
CA PRO A 718 -20.92 -27.75 6.78
C PRO A 718 -21.94 -28.23 5.73
N GLY A 719 -22.11 -27.45 4.66
CA GLY A 719 -23.14 -27.63 3.64
C GLY A 719 -24.42 -26.81 3.87
N SER A 720 -24.61 -26.20 5.05
CA SER A 720 -25.78 -25.34 5.32
C SER A 720 -25.85 -24.17 4.35
N VAL A 721 -27.04 -23.89 3.81
CA VAL A 721 -27.27 -22.85 2.81
C VAL A 721 -28.23 -21.80 3.37
N LYS A 722 -27.87 -20.52 3.25
CA LYS A 722 -28.77 -19.39 3.54
C LYS A 722 -28.94 -18.55 2.28
N VAL A 723 -30.17 -18.15 1.99
CA VAL A 723 -30.54 -17.42 0.78
C VAL A 723 -31.32 -16.16 1.16
N ALA A 724 -30.91 -15.02 0.62
CA ALA A 724 -31.62 -13.75 0.73
C ALA A 724 -31.44 -12.94 -0.56
N ASP A 725 -32.51 -12.41 -1.13
CA ASP A 725 -32.49 -11.50 -2.28
C ASP A 725 -31.61 -11.92 -3.48
N GLY A 726 -31.63 -13.21 -3.80
CA GLY A 726 -30.84 -13.79 -4.90
C GLY A 726 -29.36 -14.05 -4.56
N VAL A 727 -28.92 -13.70 -3.36
CA VAL A 727 -27.64 -14.14 -2.79
C VAL A 727 -27.84 -15.47 -2.09
N ARG A 728 -27.00 -16.45 -2.43
CA ARG A 728 -26.97 -17.77 -1.79
C ARG A 728 -25.59 -17.97 -1.17
N VAL A 729 -25.52 -18.13 0.14
CA VAL A 729 -24.29 -18.44 0.87
C VAL A 729 -24.35 -19.88 1.39
N THR A 730 -23.30 -20.65 1.13
CA THR A 730 -23.13 -22.02 1.61
C THR A 730 -21.97 -22.07 2.58
N LEU A 731 -22.22 -22.55 3.80
CA LEU A 731 -21.21 -22.79 4.81
C LEU A 731 -20.34 -23.97 4.39
N GLY A 732 -19.04 -23.74 4.19
CA GLY A 732 -18.07 -24.81 3.93
C GLY A 732 -17.51 -25.38 5.23
N ARG A 733 -17.22 -24.51 6.21
CA ARG A 733 -16.65 -24.89 7.51
C ARG A 733 -17.00 -23.84 8.56
N LEU A 734 -17.28 -24.27 9.77
CA LEU A 734 -17.31 -23.42 10.96
C LEU A 734 -16.82 -24.25 12.13
N GLU A 735 -15.54 -24.10 12.47
CA GLU A 735 -14.90 -24.95 13.48
C GLU A 735 -13.85 -24.17 14.24
N LYS A 736 -14.01 -24.09 15.57
CA LYS A 736 -13.07 -23.41 16.47
C LYS A 736 -12.83 -21.97 16.03
N ASP A 737 -11.66 -21.66 15.48
CA ASP A 737 -11.22 -20.33 15.06
C ASP A 737 -11.23 -20.15 13.54
N VAL A 738 -11.78 -21.11 12.78
CA VAL A 738 -11.83 -21.07 11.31
C VAL A 738 -13.26 -21.08 10.81
N ALA A 739 -13.55 -20.19 9.86
CA ALA A 739 -14.78 -20.20 9.08
C ALA A 739 -14.48 -20.20 7.58
N GLN A 740 -15.27 -20.93 6.81
CA GLN A 740 -15.24 -20.96 5.36
C GLN A 740 -16.65 -20.88 4.82
N VAL A 741 -16.89 -19.99 3.87
CA VAL A 741 -18.16 -19.88 3.16
C VAL A 741 -17.92 -19.68 1.67
N SER A 742 -18.90 -20.08 0.87
CA SER A 742 -19.00 -19.75 -0.54
C SER A 742 -20.30 -18.99 -0.81
N SER A 743 -20.33 -18.13 -1.80
CA SER A 743 -21.54 -17.41 -2.21
C SER A 743 -21.71 -17.37 -3.72
N SER A 744 -22.95 -17.41 -4.16
CA SER A 744 -23.38 -17.01 -5.50
C SER A 744 -24.37 -15.86 -5.44
N GLY A 745 -24.46 -15.07 -6.52
CA GLY A 745 -25.34 -13.89 -6.61
C GLY A 745 -24.78 -12.59 -6.03
N GLY A 746 -23.62 -12.63 -5.37
CA GLY A 746 -22.88 -11.47 -4.85
C GLY A 746 -21.65 -11.09 -5.68
N LYS A 747 -21.16 -9.86 -5.53
CA LYS A 747 -19.92 -9.34 -6.16
C LYS A 747 -18.68 -9.53 -5.29
N SER A 748 -18.84 -9.50 -3.98
CA SER A 748 -17.77 -9.70 -2.99
C SER A 748 -18.36 -10.11 -1.65
N MET A 749 -17.53 -10.62 -0.74
CA MET A 749 -17.94 -11.05 0.60
C MET A 749 -16.91 -10.69 1.67
N ARG A 750 -17.38 -10.50 2.90
CA ARG A 750 -16.57 -10.41 4.11
C ARG A 750 -17.16 -11.24 5.23
N LEU A 751 -16.28 -11.74 6.10
CA LEU A 751 -16.64 -12.46 7.32
C LEU A 751 -16.40 -11.59 8.54
N ILE A 752 -17.34 -11.63 9.49
CA ILE A 752 -17.20 -11.07 10.83
C ILE A 752 -17.59 -12.19 11.80
N ALA A 753 -16.62 -12.66 12.59
CA ALA A 753 -16.84 -13.69 13.60
C ALA A 753 -17.01 -13.06 14.99
N TYR A 754 -17.80 -13.70 15.84
CA TYR A 754 -18.03 -13.30 17.23
C TYR A 754 -17.74 -14.45 18.17
N ASP A 755 -17.31 -14.11 19.39
CA ASP A 755 -17.19 -15.08 20.49
C ASP A 755 -18.49 -15.22 21.28
N GLN A 756 -18.47 -16.08 22.30
CA GLN A 756 -19.59 -16.31 23.23
C GLN A 756 -20.05 -15.06 23.99
N THR A 757 -19.21 -14.03 24.10
CA THR A 757 -19.56 -12.76 24.75
C THR A 757 -20.24 -11.78 23.78
N GLY A 758 -20.35 -12.15 22.50
CA GLY A 758 -20.91 -11.32 21.45
C GLY A 758 -19.93 -10.28 20.89
N LYS A 759 -18.63 -10.37 21.20
CA LYS A 759 -17.61 -9.42 20.71
C LYS A 759 -17.00 -9.90 19.39
N ALA A 760 -16.80 -8.97 18.45
CA ALA A 760 -16.20 -9.25 17.15
C ALA A 760 -14.71 -9.63 17.29
N LEU A 761 -14.32 -10.72 16.64
CA LEU A 761 -12.97 -11.27 16.64
C LEU A 761 -12.11 -10.65 15.53
N ALA A 762 -10.82 -10.44 15.82
CA ALA A 762 -9.85 -10.03 14.81
C ALA A 762 -9.53 -11.19 13.85
N SER A 763 -9.34 -10.91 12.57
CA SER A 763 -8.86 -11.91 11.61
C SER A 763 -7.34 -12.07 11.71
N ARG A 764 -6.87 -13.32 11.72
CA ARG A 764 -5.43 -13.67 11.76
C ARG A 764 -4.89 -13.92 10.35
N GLU A 765 -5.64 -14.68 9.57
CA GLU A 765 -5.31 -15.03 8.18
C GLU A 765 -6.61 -15.18 7.41
N SER A 766 -6.60 -14.77 6.14
CA SER A 766 -7.75 -14.91 5.27
C SER A 766 -7.30 -15.23 3.87
N MET A 767 -8.02 -16.16 3.24
CA MET A 767 -7.91 -16.49 1.83
C MET A 767 -9.27 -16.24 1.21
N SER A 768 -9.32 -15.57 0.06
CA SER A 768 -10.58 -15.23 -0.59
C SER A 768 -10.48 -15.30 -2.11
N THR A 769 -11.55 -15.76 -2.74
CA THR A 769 -11.85 -15.61 -4.17
C THR A 769 -13.07 -14.69 -4.34
N GLN A 770 -13.55 -14.49 -5.57
CA GLN A 770 -14.78 -13.73 -5.79
C GLN A 770 -16.02 -14.37 -5.14
N SER A 771 -16.03 -15.70 -5.02
CA SER A 771 -17.20 -16.49 -4.60
C SER A 771 -16.96 -17.35 -3.36
N SER A 772 -15.79 -17.27 -2.72
CA SER A 772 -15.47 -18.05 -1.52
C SER A 772 -14.49 -17.31 -0.62
N ILE A 773 -14.61 -17.47 0.69
CA ILE A 773 -13.69 -16.93 1.68
C ILE A 773 -13.49 -17.94 2.81
N ALA A 774 -12.24 -18.12 3.21
CA ALA A 774 -11.83 -18.85 4.40
C ALA A 774 -11.02 -17.91 5.28
N THR A 775 -11.35 -17.82 6.56
CA THR A 775 -10.69 -16.92 7.50
C THR A 775 -10.46 -17.65 8.82
N ARG A 776 -9.23 -17.55 9.35
CA ARG A 776 -8.92 -17.88 10.75
C ARG A 776 -8.98 -16.60 11.58
N PHE A 777 -9.61 -16.67 12.74
CA PHE A 777 -9.80 -15.57 13.67
C PHE A 777 -8.95 -15.76 14.93
N ASP A 778 -8.65 -14.65 15.61
CA ASP A 778 -8.03 -14.67 16.93
C ASP A 778 -9.14 -14.89 17.99
N GLY A 779 -9.66 -16.11 18.11
CA GLY A 779 -10.68 -16.49 19.10
C GLY A 779 -11.56 -17.65 18.62
N ILE A 780 -12.36 -18.24 19.53
CA ILE A 780 -13.34 -19.27 19.17
C ILE A 780 -14.61 -18.60 18.63
N ILE A 781 -15.04 -19.02 17.44
CA ILE A 781 -16.20 -18.49 16.72
C ILE A 781 -17.46 -19.21 17.21
N THR A 782 -18.39 -18.45 17.78
CA THR A 782 -19.74 -18.94 18.14
C THR A 782 -20.80 -18.47 17.16
N ARG A 783 -20.54 -17.34 16.49
CA ARG A 783 -21.44 -16.75 15.50
C ARG A 783 -20.62 -16.13 14.37
N LEU A 784 -21.10 -16.31 13.14
CA LEU A 784 -20.46 -15.83 11.93
C LEU A 784 -21.45 -14.99 11.12
N LYS A 785 -21.15 -13.70 10.94
CA LYS A 785 -21.89 -12.81 10.04
C LYS A 785 -21.16 -12.75 8.69
N VAL A 786 -21.86 -13.13 7.63
CA VAL A 786 -21.39 -13.08 6.23
C VAL A 786 -22.03 -11.87 5.57
N VAL A 787 -21.20 -10.89 5.21
CA VAL A 787 -21.63 -9.68 4.51
C VAL A 787 -21.34 -9.85 3.03
N VAL A 788 -22.37 -9.93 2.19
CA VAL A 788 -22.25 -10.12 0.75
C VAL A 788 -22.67 -8.86 0.02
N THR A 789 -21.84 -8.37 -0.88
CA THR A 789 -22.16 -7.17 -1.66
C THR A 789 -22.99 -7.49 -2.88
N ARG A 790 -24.20 -6.94 -2.97
CA ARG A 790 -25.06 -7.04 -4.16
C ARG A 790 -24.77 -5.94 -5.17
N LYS A 791 -24.68 -4.70 -4.69
CA LYS A 791 -24.49 -3.52 -5.55
C LYS A 791 -23.31 -2.69 -5.07
N MET A 792 -22.42 -2.39 -6.01
CA MET A 792 -21.35 -1.42 -5.85
C MET A 792 -21.75 -0.12 -6.54
N LEU A 793 -21.53 1.00 -5.86
CA LEU A 793 -21.41 2.30 -6.51
C LEU A 793 -19.97 2.44 -6.98
N ASP A 794 -19.83 2.60 -8.29
CA ASP A 794 -18.58 3.00 -8.94
C ASP A 794 -18.74 4.47 -9.36
N TYR A 795 -17.91 5.35 -8.79
CA TYR A 795 -18.06 6.79 -8.93
C TYR A 795 -16.71 7.49 -9.13
N PRO A 796 -16.39 7.89 -10.38
CA PRO A 796 -15.29 8.79 -10.67
C PRO A 796 -15.68 10.26 -10.45
N PHE A 797 -14.80 11.05 -9.86
CA PHE A 797 -15.00 12.49 -9.65
C PHE A 797 -13.66 13.22 -9.54
N ASP A 798 -13.67 14.52 -9.76
CA ASP A 798 -12.48 15.37 -9.65
C ASP A 798 -12.54 16.24 -8.40
N ILE A 799 -11.38 16.45 -7.77
CA ILE A 799 -11.21 17.37 -6.65
C ILE A 799 -10.01 18.27 -6.95
N GLU A 800 -10.20 19.55 -6.67
CA GLU A 800 -9.13 20.53 -6.56
C GLU A 800 -8.72 20.70 -5.09
N VAL A 801 -7.43 20.52 -4.82
CA VAL A 801 -6.82 20.66 -3.49
C VAL A 801 -5.82 21.81 -3.51
N ASP A 802 -6.01 22.75 -2.60
CA ASP A 802 -5.04 23.80 -2.29
C ASP A 802 -3.82 23.17 -1.60
N LEU A 803 -2.63 23.35 -2.19
CA LEU A 803 -1.35 22.83 -1.71
C LEU A 803 -0.63 23.76 -0.73
N ASN A 804 -1.25 24.90 -0.39
CA ASN A 804 -0.77 25.83 0.63
C ASN A 804 0.70 26.25 0.40
N GLN A 805 1.12 26.43 -0.85
CA GLN A 805 2.48 26.84 -1.21
C GLN A 805 3.55 25.93 -0.61
N GLY A 806 3.28 24.61 -0.62
CA GLY A 806 4.18 23.58 -0.12
C GLY A 806 4.36 23.58 1.40
N LYS A 807 3.65 24.46 2.12
CA LYS A 807 3.68 24.53 3.57
C LYS A 807 2.69 23.55 4.15
N LYS A 808 3.14 22.78 5.13
CA LYS A 808 2.25 21.96 5.95
C LYS A 808 1.16 22.83 6.56
N LEU A 809 -0.08 22.37 6.49
CA LEU A 809 -1.17 23.05 7.18
C LEU A 809 -0.92 22.96 8.69
N ALA A 810 -0.80 24.10 9.34
CA ALA A 810 -0.59 24.21 10.79
C ALA A 810 -1.72 25.01 11.42
N LEU A 811 -2.14 24.59 12.61
CA LEU A 811 -3.13 25.30 13.39
C LEU A 811 -2.53 26.60 13.94
N SER A 812 -3.29 27.69 13.89
CA SER A 812 -2.87 28.95 14.52
C SER A 812 -2.68 28.76 16.02
N ARG A 813 -1.62 29.38 16.57
CA ARG A 813 -1.37 29.41 18.03
C ARG A 813 -2.13 30.55 18.72
N LYS A 814 -3.25 30.97 18.14
CA LYS A 814 -4.18 31.95 18.69
C LYS A 814 -5.57 31.32 18.74
N PRO A 815 -6.38 31.63 19.77
CA PRO A 815 -7.76 31.18 19.85
C PRO A 815 -8.59 31.64 18.64
N GLU A 816 -9.01 30.69 17.81
CA GLU A 816 -9.81 30.93 16.61
C GLU A 816 -10.79 29.79 16.35
N VAL A 817 -11.71 30.01 15.41
CA VAL A 817 -12.52 28.93 14.85
C VAL A 817 -11.75 28.42 13.64
N PRO A 818 -11.19 27.19 13.68
CA PRO A 818 -10.31 26.72 12.61
C PRO A 818 -11.08 26.64 11.31
N ALA A 819 -10.48 27.15 10.22
CA ALA A 819 -11.10 27.14 8.90
C ALA A 819 -11.35 25.72 8.37
N ARG A 820 -10.51 24.76 8.78
CA ARG A 820 -10.69 23.33 8.51
C ARG A 820 -10.75 22.54 9.82
N LYS A 821 -11.65 21.57 9.88
CA LYS A 821 -11.76 20.64 11.00
C LYS A 821 -11.00 19.35 10.69
N ARG A 822 -10.42 18.73 11.71
CA ARG A 822 -9.81 17.39 11.64
C ARG A 822 -10.34 16.54 12.77
N TYR A 823 -10.58 15.27 12.48
CA TYR A 823 -11.12 14.34 13.45
C TYR A 823 -10.12 13.23 13.75
N ASN A 824 -10.08 12.80 15.00
CA ASN A 824 -9.32 11.64 15.39
C ASN A 824 -10.26 10.44 15.45
N HIS A 825 -9.99 9.41 14.64
CA HIS A 825 -10.81 8.19 14.56
C HIS A 825 -10.24 7.00 15.35
N HIS A 826 -9.03 7.11 15.92
CA HIS A 826 -8.40 6.02 16.69
C HIS A 826 -9.26 5.58 17.90
N PRO A 827 -9.45 4.28 18.18
CA PRO A 827 -10.15 3.86 19.38
C PRO A 827 -9.59 4.53 20.63
N ILE A 828 -10.45 4.98 21.55
CA ILE A 828 -10.03 5.57 22.82
C ILE A 828 -9.53 4.43 23.71
N PRO A 829 -8.25 4.42 24.14
CA PRO A 829 -7.79 3.42 25.09
C PRO A 829 -8.54 3.58 26.41
N SER A 830 -9.07 2.49 26.95
CA SER A 830 -9.60 2.43 28.32
C SER A 830 -8.52 1.85 29.21
N TYR A 831 -7.81 2.73 29.93
CA TYR A 831 -6.69 2.32 30.78
C TYR A 831 -7.18 1.60 32.04
N VAL A 832 -6.58 0.45 32.34
CA VAL A 832 -6.90 -0.33 33.53
C VAL A 832 -6.19 0.22 34.76
N ASN A 833 -6.86 0.20 35.91
CA ASN A 833 -6.27 0.49 37.21
C ASN A 833 -5.62 -0.78 37.78
N PHE A 834 -4.40 -0.64 38.30
CA PHE A 834 -3.69 -1.73 38.97
C PHE A 834 -3.66 -1.51 40.48
N GLY A 835 -3.93 -2.58 41.22
CA GLY A 835 -3.59 -2.71 42.64
C GLY A 835 -2.18 -3.27 42.85
N PRO A 836 -1.63 -3.20 44.07
CA PRO A 836 -0.35 -3.81 44.41
C PRO A 836 -0.30 -5.32 44.10
N ASP A 837 -1.39 -6.04 44.37
CA ASP A 837 -1.53 -7.49 44.20
C ASP A 837 -1.44 -7.91 42.73
N ASP A 838 -1.94 -7.08 41.80
CA ASP A 838 -1.85 -7.33 40.35
C ASP A 838 -0.40 -7.32 39.84
N LEU A 839 0.51 -6.71 40.61
CA LEU A 839 1.94 -6.62 40.29
C LEU A 839 2.77 -7.62 41.08
N GLU A 840 2.14 -8.54 41.81
CA GLU A 840 2.80 -9.68 42.41
C GLU A 840 3.12 -10.73 41.34
N ASN A 841 4.17 -11.51 41.56
CA ASN A 841 4.61 -12.60 40.67
C ASN A 841 5.01 -12.18 39.24
N LEU A 842 5.12 -10.88 38.94
CA LEU A 842 5.69 -10.42 37.68
C LEU A 842 7.15 -10.84 37.53
N ALA A 843 7.48 -11.43 36.38
CA ALA A 843 8.81 -11.91 36.06
C ALA A 843 9.29 -11.36 34.71
N VAL A 844 10.60 -11.23 34.56
CA VAL A 844 11.23 -10.90 33.28
C VAL A 844 11.39 -12.18 32.46
N ALA A 845 10.85 -12.18 31.25
CA ALA A 845 11.00 -13.25 30.28
C ALA A 845 12.13 -12.95 29.29
N TRP A 846 12.84 -13.98 28.85
CA TRP A 846 13.87 -13.91 27.79
C TRP A 846 13.29 -14.40 26.46
N SER A 847 13.39 -13.59 25.41
CA SER A 847 12.88 -13.95 24.08
C SER A 847 13.88 -13.61 22.98
N GLU A 848 14.34 -14.62 22.26
CA GLU A 848 15.17 -14.46 21.06
C GLU A 848 14.28 -14.33 19.82
N GLY A 849 14.66 -13.44 18.89
CA GLY A 849 13.88 -13.16 17.69
C GLY A 849 13.72 -14.40 16.80
N LYS A 850 12.48 -14.82 16.57
CA LYS A 850 12.15 -15.89 15.60
C LYS A 850 12.31 -15.42 14.15
N GLU A 851 12.19 -16.34 13.20
CA GLU A 851 12.13 -16.02 11.78
C GLU A 851 10.98 -15.03 11.51
N GLY A 852 11.27 -13.91 10.85
CA GLY A 852 10.34 -12.77 10.70
C GLY A 852 10.34 -11.72 11.82
N SER A 853 10.99 -11.96 12.97
CA SER A 853 11.23 -10.92 13.99
C SER A 853 12.48 -10.09 13.67
N TRP A 854 12.39 -8.79 13.90
CA TRP A 854 13.50 -7.84 13.76
C TRP A 854 14.37 -7.73 15.02
N ASN A 855 13.87 -8.16 16.18
CA ASN A 855 14.47 -7.87 17.49
C ASN A 855 14.49 -9.08 18.43
N ASP A 856 15.48 -9.07 19.32
CA ASP A 856 15.53 -9.85 20.56
C ASP A 856 14.93 -9.01 21.71
N SER A 857 14.44 -9.61 22.79
CA SER A 857 13.90 -8.84 23.92
C SER A 857 13.96 -9.53 25.28
N LEU A 858 14.06 -8.71 26.33
CA LEU A 858 13.62 -9.06 27.68
C LEU A 858 12.28 -8.38 27.94
N SER A 859 11.27 -9.08 28.46
CA SER A 859 9.92 -8.50 28.61
C SER A 859 9.27 -8.83 29.95
N ILE A 860 8.39 -7.95 30.42
CA ILE A 860 7.48 -8.19 31.55
C ILE A 860 6.07 -8.07 30.99
N LYS A 861 5.27 -9.12 31.16
CA LYS A 861 3.87 -9.13 30.77
C LYS A 861 3.00 -8.80 31.99
N LEU A 862 2.15 -7.80 31.85
CA LEU A 862 1.13 -7.45 32.83
C LEU A 862 -0.09 -8.37 32.68
N PRO A 863 -0.86 -8.61 33.76
CA PRO A 863 -2.03 -9.48 33.71
C PRO A 863 -3.16 -8.92 32.84
N GLN A 864 -3.22 -7.60 32.66
CA GLN A 864 -4.26 -6.89 31.93
C GLN A 864 -3.71 -5.63 31.24
N GLY A 865 -4.49 -5.06 30.32
CA GLY A 865 -4.19 -3.79 29.63
C GLY A 865 -5.39 -3.32 28.80
N PRO A 866 -5.29 -2.16 28.12
CA PRO A 866 -4.13 -1.26 28.05
C PRO A 866 -3.83 -0.55 29.38
N PHE A 867 -2.57 -0.18 29.61
CA PHE A 867 -2.12 0.52 30.83
C PHE A 867 -1.47 1.86 30.50
N SER A 868 -1.32 2.72 31.51
CA SER A 868 -0.54 3.96 31.40
C SER A 868 0.61 3.94 32.41
N GLY A 869 1.82 4.22 31.94
CA GLY A 869 3.01 4.22 32.78
C GLY A 869 4.28 3.99 31.98
N HIS A 870 5.40 3.82 32.68
CA HIS A 870 6.69 3.53 32.08
C HIS A 870 7.50 2.54 32.92
N ALA A 871 8.47 1.89 32.29
CA ALA A 871 9.41 1.00 32.94
C ALA A 871 10.85 1.53 32.79
N ALA A 872 11.54 1.70 33.91
CA ALA A 872 12.96 1.97 33.93
C ALA A 872 13.72 0.64 34.03
N TRP A 873 14.57 0.36 33.04
CA TRP A 873 15.34 -0.87 32.93
C TRP A 873 16.80 -0.66 33.33
N GLU A 874 17.27 -1.43 34.30
CA GLU A 874 18.68 -1.70 34.58
C GLU A 874 18.95 -3.15 34.17
N VAL A 875 19.78 -3.37 33.15
CA VAL A 875 20.07 -4.69 32.61
C VAL A 875 21.57 -4.84 32.38
N HIS A 876 22.14 -5.93 32.89
CA HIS A 876 23.54 -6.29 32.72
C HIS A 876 23.64 -7.67 32.09
N PHE A 877 24.43 -7.80 31.03
CA PHE A 877 24.59 -9.03 30.27
C PHE A 877 25.95 -9.67 30.55
N PHE A 878 25.97 -11.01 30.64
CA PHE A 878 27.18 -11.78 30.86
C PHE A 878 27.27 -12.94 29.85
N GLY A 879 28.40 -13.09 29.18
CA GLY A 879 28.68 -14.22 28.31
C GLY A 879 29.24 -15.41 29.09
N TYR A 880 29.93 -16.34 28.43
CA TYR A 880 30.49 -17.51 29.10
C TYR A 880 31.49 -17.18 30.23
N LYS A 881 32.43 -16.25 30.01
CA LYS A 881 33.47 -15.88 30.99
C LYS A 881 33.58 -14.37 31.31
N LYS A 882 32.90 -13.52 30.53
CA LYS A 882 33.11 -12.06 30.61
C LYS A 882 31.82 -11.27 30.35
N PRO A 883 31.74 -10.02 30.86
CA PRO A 883 30.61 -9.14 30.60
C PRO A 883 30.38 -8.87 29.12
N ARG A 884 29.13 -8.61 28.75
CA ARG A 884 28.72 -8.16 27.41
C ARG A 884 28.06 -6.79 27.51
N LEU A 885 28.56 -5.84 26.71
CA LEU A 885 27.97 -4.50 26.59
C LEU A 885 26.99 -4.53 25.40
N LEU A 886 25.71 -4.81 25.70
CA LEU A 886 24.65 -4.80 24.70
C LEU A 886 23.79 -3.55 24.90
N SER A 887 23.43 -2.90 23.78
CA SER A 887 22.57 -1.72 23.79
C SER A 887 21.14 -2.13 23.48
N GLY A 888 20.18 -1.54 24.18
CA GLY A 888 18.77 -1.79 23.94
C GLY A 888 17.88 -0.62 24.34
N ASN A 889 16.68 -0.62 23.79
CA ASN A 889 15.69 0.41 23.98
C ASN A 889 14.51 -0.13 24.76
N SER A 890 13.94 0.69 25.65
CA SER A 890 12.66 0.36 26.27
C SER A 890 11.54 0.58 25.27
N ALA A 891 10.71 -0.42 25.09
CA ALA A 891 9.44 -0.36 24.38
C ALA A 891 8.32 -0.80 25.33
N HIS A 892 7.08 -0.50 24.95
CA HIS A 892 5.90 -1.03 25.62
C HIS A 892 4.83 -1.37 24.58
N GLY A 893 4.14 -2.47 24.82
CA GLY A 893 2.92 -2.85 24.11
C GLY A 893 1.68 -2.49 24.92
N GLN A 894 0.54 -3.06 24.55
CA GLN A 894 -0.71 -2.87 25.31
C GLN A 894 -0.69 -3.58 26.67
N MET A 895 0.10 -4.65 26.84
CA MET A 895 0.11 -5.47 28.06
C MET A 895 1.53 -5.83 28.51
N ASP A 896 2.56 -5.19 27.96
CA ASP A 896 3.93 -5.56 28.25
C ASP A 896 4.89 -4.37 28.19
N PHE A 897 5.95 -4.47 28.98
CA PHE A 897 7.16 -3.68 28.80
C PHE A 897 8.24 -4.57 28.25
N SER A 898 9.05 -4.06 27.33
CA SER A 898 10.20 -4.78 26.81
C SER A 898 11.45 -3.91 26.75
N PHE A 899 12.59 -4.54 26.94
CA PHE A 899 13.91 -4.04 26.59
C PHE A 899 14.33 -4.75 25.31
N THR A 900 14.23 -4.05 24.18
CA THR A 900 14.48 -4.59 22.84
C THR A 900 15.93 -4.40 22.43
N LEU A 901 16.53 -5.45 21.89
CA LEU A 901 17.87 -5.46 21.30
C LEU A 901 17.77 -5.82 19.81
N ASN A 902 18.82 -5.52 19.06
CA ASN A 902 18.89 -6.00 17.68
C ASN A 902 18.89 -7.54 17.68
N LYS A 903 18.34 -8.13 16.62
CA LYS A 903 18.33 -9.58 16.42
C LYS A 903 19.70 -10.21 16.67
N ASP A 904 19.69 -11.38 17.30
CA ASP A 904 20.87 -12.21 17.62
C ASP A 904 21.83 -11.62 18.66
N GLN A 905 21.57 -10.45 19.24
CA GLN A 905 22.40 -9.89 20.31
C GLN A 905 22.26 -10.68 21.62
N LEU A 906 21.06 -11.18 21.95
CA LEU A 906 20.87 -11.99 23.17
C LEU A 906 21.64 -13.30 23.11
N LYS A 907 21.88 -13.86 21.92
CA LYS A 907 22.70 -15.08 21.75
C LYS A 907 24.14 -14.92 22.22
N GLN A 908 24.64 -13.68 22.30
CA GLN A 908 25.98 -13.37 22.80
C GLN A 908 26.10 -13.43 24.33
N ALA A 909 24.95 -13.48 25.01
CA ALA A 909 24.83 -13.54 26.46
C ALA A 909 24.34 -14.93 26.91
N ASN A 910 24.92 -15.38 28.01
CA ASN A 910 24.60 -16.62 28.68
C ASN A 910 23.69 -16.36 29.90
N ALA A 911 23.80 -15.17 30.49
CA ALA A 911 22.92 -14.67 31.53
C ALA A 911 22.66 -13.16 31.39
N ALA A 912 21.54 -12.71 31.96
CA ALA A 912 21.24 -11.31 32.19
C ALA A 912 20.64 -11.13 33.59
N PHE A 913 21.05 -10.08 34.29
CA PHE A 913 20.49 -9.71 35.59
C PHE A 913 20.29 -8.22 35.70
N GLY A 914 19.46 -7.81 36.64
CA GLY A 914 19.26 -6.40 36.92
C GLY A 914 17.95 -6.14 37.64
N LYS A 915 17.38 -4.97 37.33
CA LYS A 915 16.16 -4.48 37.96
C LYS A 915 15.29 -3.77 36.95
N VAL A 916 13.99 -3.93 37.10
CA VAL A 916 13.01 -3.14 36.37
C VAL A 916 12.14 -2.42 37.38
N GLN A 917 12.09 -1.09 37.31
CA GLN A 917 11.13 -0.31 38.08
C GLN A 917 9.96 0.06 37.18
N LEU A 918 8.81 -0.52 37.48
CA LEU A 918 7.54 -0.13 36.88
C LEU A 918 6.98 1.07 37.65
N ASN A 919 6.57 2.10 36.92
CA ASN A 919 5.82 3.23 37.44
C ASN A 919 4.51 3.28 36.65
N LEU A 920 3.45 2.73 37.23
CA LEU A 920 2.12 2.61 36.61
C LEU A 920 1.17 3.64 37.22
N HIS A 921 0.45 4.36 36.37
CA HIS A 921 -0.63 5.24 36.81
C HIS A 921 -1.82 4.38 37.26
N THR A 922 -2.37 4.70 38.43
CA THR A 922 -3.57 4.07 39.00
C THR A 922 -4.51 5.15 39.55
N ASP A 923 -5.67 4.75 40.06
CA ASP A 923 -6.79 5.65 40.39
C ASP A 923 -7.11 6.61 39.22
N ILE A 924 -7.10 6.05 38.00
CA ILE A 924 -7.43 6.74 36.76
C ILE A 924 -8.93 6.98 36.74
N SER A 925 -9.32 8.24 36.61
CA SER A 925 -10.69 8.69 36.48
C SER A 925 -10.85 9.56 35.25
N ARG A 926 -12.00 9.44 34.58
CA ARG A 926 -12.38 10.31 33.45
C ARG A 926 -13.23 11.46 33.96
N LEU A 927 -12.76 12.67 33.72
CA LEU A 927 -13.51 13.89 33.97
C LEU A 927 -14.11 14.41 32.66
N VAL A 928 -15.33 14.95 32.74
CA VAL A 928 -16.08 15.44 31.58
C VAL A 928 -16.47 16.89 31.80
N PHE A 929 -16.02 17.77 30.92
CA PHE A 929 -16.29 19.19 30.95
C PHE A 929 -17.10 19.60 29.72
N ALA A 930 -18.20 20.32 29.93
CA ALA A 930 -18.97 20.94 28.86
C ALA A 930 -19.28 22.39 29.26
N PRO A 931 -19.17 23.36 28.33
CA PRO A 931 -19.55 24.74 28.59
C PRO A 931 -21.06 24.82 28.81
N GLN A 932 -21.50 25.33 29.97
CA GLN A 932 -22.93 25.57 30.25
C GLN A 932 -23.26 27.01 29.84
N ASN A 933 -24.20 27.21 28.91
CA ASN A 933 -24.68 28.53 28.48
C ASN A 933 -23.57 29.56 28.18
N GLN A 934 -22.56 29.16 27.39
CA GLN A 934 -21.37 29.98 27.06
C GLN A 934 -20.49 30.38 28.27
N SER A 935 -20.80 29.90 29.48
CA SER A 935 -19.97 30.06 30.68
C SER A 935 -18.94 28.93 30.76
N GLN A 936 -17.83 29.20 31.47
CA GLN A 936 -16.82 28.17 31.73
C GLN A 936 -17.44 27.02 32.54
N PRO A 937 -17.02 25.77 32.31
CA PRO A 937 -17.48 24.64 33.11
C PRO A 937 -17.12 24.85 34.58
N ALA A 938 -17.97 24.34 35.47
CA ALA A 938 -17.67 24.32 36.89
C ALA A 938 -16.37 23.52 37.16
N PRO A 939 -15.53 23.95 38.11
CA PRO A 939 -14.38 23.17 38.54
C PRO A 939 -14.80 21.79 39.05
N GLN A 940 -14.01 20.75 38.76
CA GLN A 940 -14.26 19.40 39.24
C GLN A 940 -13.18 19.01 40.26
N ALA A 941 -13.60 18.55 41.43
CA ALA A 941 -12.70 18.09 42.48
C ALA A 941 -12.29 16.63 42.23
N LEU A 942 -11.00 16.35 42.38
CA LEU A 942 -10.45 15.01 42.39
C LEU A 942 -10.62 14.38 43.78
N PRO A 943 -10.60 13.04 43.88
CA PRO A 943 -10.52 12.34 45.16
C PRO A 943 -9.34 12.77 46.05
N SER A 944 -8.27 13.31 45.44
CA SER A 944 -7.11 13.87 46.15
C SER A 944 -7.36 15.23 46.82
N GLY A 945 -8.51 15.86 46.56
CA GLY A 945 -8.83 17.23 46.98
C GLY A 945 -8.36 18.32 46.02
N ASP A 946 -7.51 17.97 45.04
CA ASP A 946 -7.11 18.89 43.97
C ASP A 946 -8.32 19.25 43.09
N THR A 947 -8.42 20.53 42.69
CA THR A 947 -9.51 21.00 41.82
C THR A 947 -9.00 21.22 40.40
N ILE A 948 -9.64 20.59 39.42
CA ILE A 948 -9.36 20.80 38.01
C ILE A 948 -10.26 21.91 37.48
N MET A 949 -9.63 22.91 36.88
CA MET A 949 -10.32 23.99 36.16
C MET A 949 -10.01 23.89 34.68
N VAL A 950 -11.06 24.01 33.86
CA VAL A 950 -10.95 24.01 32.39
C VAL A 950 -11.61 25.26 31.85
N LYS A 951 -10.93 25.95 30.94
CA LYS A 951 -11.45 27.10 30.20
C LYS A 951 -11.48 26.77 28.72
N PHE A 952 -12.67 26.92 28.13
CA PHE A 952 -12.90 26.85 26.70
C PHE A 952 -12.72 28.24 26.09
N ASN A 953 -11.97 28.32 24.99
CA ASN A 953 -11.78 29.56 24.24
C ASN A 953 -11.65 29.22 22.75
N LYS A 954 -12.78 29.09 22.06
CA LYS A 954 -12.86 28.61 20.67
C LYS A 954 -12.15 27.25 20.55
N ASN A 955 -11.09 27.12 19.75
CA ASN A 955 -10.31 25.89 19.62
C ASN A 955 -9.24 25.66 20.70
N GLU A 956 -9.04 26.61 21.59
CA GLU A 956 -8.07 26.54 22.69
C GLU A 956 -8.74 26.00 23.95
N ILE A 957 -8.12 25.02 24.58
CA ILE A 957 -8.45 24.57 25.94
C ILE A 957 -7.29 24.91 26.86
N THR A 958 -7.59 25.66 27.92
CA THR A 958 -6.64 25.94 29.01
C THR A 958 -7.09 25.20 30.26
N TYR A 959 -6.20 24.47 30.91
CA TYR A 959 -6.54 23.73 32.13
C TYR A 959 -5.42 23.72 33.17
N SER A 960 -5.79 23.50 34.44
CA SER A 960 -4.88 23.31 35.58
C SER A 960 -5.24 22.03 36.33
N ILE A 961 -4.24 21.23 36.70
CA ILE A 961 -4.43 19.84 37.19
C ILE A 961 -3.89 19.56 38.60
N GLY A 962 -3.43 20.59 39.34
CA GLY A 962 -2.75 20.37 40.62
C GLY A 962 -1.54 19.45 40.47
N ASN A 963 -1.46 18.42 41.32
CA ASN A 963 -0.39 17.41 41.29
C ASN A 963 -0.78 16.11 40.56
N ALA A 964 -1.98 16.04 39.98
CA ALA A 964 -2.41 14.86 39.23
C ALA A 964 -1.66 14.73 37.90
N ASP A 965 -1.56 13.49 37.40
CA ASP A 965 -0.98 13.20 36.09
C ASP A 965 -2.09 13.11 35.03
N VAL A 966 -1.95 13.87 33.93
CA VAL A 966 -2.85 13.75 32.77
C VAL A 966 -2.41 12.58 31.91
N ILE A 967 -3.29 11.61 31.77
CA ILE A 967 -3.08 10.39 30.98
C ILE A 967 -3.44 10.64 29.52
N GLN A 968 -4.63 11.18 29.28
CA GLN A 968 -5.06 11.58 27.94
C GLN A 968 -6.09 12.71 27.98
N THR A 969 -6.19 13.43 26.87
CA THR A 969 -7.16 14.51 26.65
C THR A 969 -7.92 14.28 25.36
N LEU A 970 -9.23 14.44 25.42
CA LEU A 970 -10.15 14.21 24.31
C LEU A 970 -11.06 15.44 24.17
N ALA A 971 -11.30 15.89 22.96
CA ALA A 971 -12.27 16.95 22.69
C ALA A 971 -13.24 16.49 21.61
N TYR A 972 -14.49 16.91 21.73
CA TYR A 972 -15.55 16.58 20.79
C TYR A 972 -16.22 17.86 20.33
N ASP A 973 -16.61 17.91 19.07
CA ASP A 973 -17.40 19.02 18.55
C ASP A 973 -18.89 18.89 18.95
N GLY A 974 -19.71 19.84 18.51
CA GLY A 974 -21.15 19.85 18.81
C GLY A 974 -21.95 18.69 18.21
N GLN A 975 -21.35 17.91 17.30
CA GLN A 975 -21.94 16.70 16.73
C GLN A 975 -21.46 15.44 17.45
N GLY A 976 -20.64 15.57 18.50
CA GLY A 976 -20.04 14.44 19.20
C GLY A 976 -18.88 13.79 18.44
N LYS A 977 -18.36 14.39 17.37
CA LYS A 977 -17.19 13.87 16.65
C LYS A 977 -15.91 14.30 17.35
N ARG A 978 -14.98 13.35 17.56
CA ARG A 978 -13.73 13.62 18.31
C ARG A 978 -12.75 14.42 17.46
N LEU A 979 -12.39 15.60 17.94
CA LEU A 979 -11.46 16.51 17.30
C LEU A 979 -10.01 16.03 17.42
N MET A 980 -9.21 16.26 16.39
CA MET A 980 -7.76 16.04 16.44
C MET A 980 -7.11 17.14 17.28
N GLN A 981 -6.28 16.74 18.25
CA GLN A 981 -5.45 17.66 19.02
C GLN A 981 -4.21 18.06 18.22
N ASP A 982 -3.82 19.33 18.29
CA ASP A 982 -2.53 19.78 17.77
C ASP A 982 -1.37 19.25 18.62
N GLN A 983 -0.20 19.06 18.00
CA GLN A 983 0.99 18.58 18.70
C GLN A 983 1.61 19.64 19.63
N TYR A 984 1.20 20.91 19.48
CA TYR A 984 1.69 22.00 20.31
C TYR A 984 0.95 22.07 21.65
N THR A 985 1.70 21.97 22.74
CA THR A 985 1.24 22.28 24.10
C THR A 985 2.09 23.41 24.67
N ARG A 986 1.45 24.39 25.31
CA ARG A 986 2.12 25.51 25.97
C ARG A 986 1.82 25.52 27.46
N ASN A 987 2.83 25.78 28.29
CA ASN A 987 2.64 26.12 29.69
C ASN A 987 2.58 27.64 29.86
N LYS A 988 1.55 28.15 30.55
CA LYS A 988 1.36 29.57 30.86
C LYS A 988 0.83 29.70 32.28
N ASP A 989 1.60 30.35 33.16
CA ASP A 989 1.21 30.63 34.55
C ASP A 989 0.77 29.36 35.33
N GLY A 990 1.50 28.26 35.14
CA GLY A 990 1.17 26.96 35.76
C GLY A 990 0.00 26.20 35.10
N LYS A 991 -0.61 26.75 34.05
CA LYS A 991 -1.69 26.13 33.28
C LYS A 991 -1.17 25.55 31.97
N ARG A 992 -1.76 24.44 31.54
CA ARG A 992 -1.52 23.85 30.22
C ARG A 992 -2.52 24.41 29.22
N VAL A 993 -2.04 24.75 28.04
CA VAL A 993 -2.81 25.27 26.92
C VAL A 993 -2.60 24.33 25.73
N ILE A 994 -3.69 23.77 25.23
CA ILE A 994 -3.73 22.88 24.07
C ILE A 994 -4.74 23.38 23.05
N TYR A 995 -4.56 22.97 21.80
CA TYR A 995 -5.38 23.43 20.67
C TYR A 995 -5.95 22.24 19.91
N PHE A 996 -7.14 22.42 19.33
CA PHE A 996 -7.84 21.39 18.56
C PHE A 996 -8.18 21.87 17.16
N TRP A 997 -8.27 20.94 16.20
CA TRP A 997 -8.72 21.20 14.84
C TRP A 997 -10.26 21.27 14.76
N GLY A 998 -10.85 22.18 15.53
CA GLY A 998 -12.28 22.45 15.63
C GLY A 998 -12.59 23.21 16.91
N VAL A 999 -13.88 23.47 17.18
CA VAL A 999 -14.33 24.09 18.43
C VAL A 999 -14.87 22.99 19.34
N PRO A 1000 -14.21 22.68 20.48
CA PRO A 1000 -14.71 21.71 21.44
C PRO A 1000 -16.04 22.16 22.05
N ALA A 1001 -17.07 21.33 21.93
CA ALA A 1001 -18.32 21.42 22.68
C ALA A 1001 -18.28 20.56 23.95
N LYS A 1002 -17.43 19.53 23.97
CA LYS A 1002 -17.17 18.67 25.13
C LYS A 1002 -15.68 18.38 25.21
N PHE A 1003 -15.14 18.36 26.42
CA PHE A 1003 -13.76 18.01 26.71
C PHE A 1003 -13.71 16.95 27.79
N GLU A 1004 -13.00 15.86 27.54
CA GLU A 1004 -12.79 14.79 28.50
C GLU A 1004 -11.30 14.67 28.80
N MET A 1005 -10.97 14.33 30.05
CA MET A 1005 -9.59 14.15 30.49
C MET A 1005 -9.52 12.95 31.42
N ASP A 1006 -8.59 12.04 31.12
CA ASP A 1006 -8.24 10.97 32.04
C ASP A 1006 -7.09 11.43 32.90
N VAL A 1007 -7.27 11.35 34.21
CA VAL A 1007 -6.31 11.81 35.20
C VAL A 1007 -6.04 10.71 36.21
N SER A 1008 -4.79 10.60 36.62
CA SER A 1008 -4.33 9.71 37.66
C SER A 1008 -3.90 10.51 38.88
N THR A 1009 -4.35 10.09 40.06
CA THR A 1009 -3.97 10.71 41.34
C THR A 1009 -2.85 9.95 42.05
N LYS A 1010 -2.50 8.75 41.58
CA LYS A 1010 -1.48 7.89 42.19
C LYS A 1010 -0.63 7.19 41.14
N THR A 1011 0.66 7.04 41.44
CA THR A 1011 1.56 6.18 40.69
C THR A 1011 1.95 4.99 41.57
N LEU A 1012 1.60 3.79 41.13
CA LEU A 1012 2.05 2.53 41.72
C LEU A 1012 3.47 2.22 41.24
N LYS A 1013 4.39 2.02 42.18
CA LYS A 1013 5.79 1.69 41.91
C LYS A 1013 6.07 0.24 42.27
N LYS A 1014 6.58 -0.55 41.32
CA LYS A 1014 7.03 -1.93 41.57
C LYS A 1014 8.46 -2.10 41.10
N LEU A 1015 9.32 -2.57 41.99
CA LEU A 1015 10.69 -2.96 41.66
C LEU A 1015 10.75 -4.48 41.48
N ILE A 1016 11.16 -4.93 40.29
CA ILE A 1016 11.32 -6.34 39.94
C ILE A 1016 12.81 -6.59 39.75
N ALA A 1017 13.41 -7.40 40.62
CA ALA A 1017 14.77 -7.88 40.42
C ALA A 1017 14.73 -9.19 39.63
N PHE A 1018 15.70 -9.39 38.74
CA PHE A 1018 15.80 -10.63 37.96
C PHE A 1018 17.26 -11.06 37.79
N ASP A 1019 17.45 -12.37 37.64
CA ASP A 1019 18.72 -13.03 37.31
C ASP A 1019 18.38 -14.25 36.43
N LEU A 1020 18.42 -14.05 35.12
CA LEU A 1020 18.06 -15.04 34.11
C LEU A 1020 19.33 -15.72 33.59
N ARG A 1021 19.35 -17.05 33.65
CA ARG A 1021 20.47 -17.88 33.19
C ARG A 1021 19.97 -18.79 32.06
N GLN A 1022 20.37 -18.50 30.84
CA GLN A 1022 19.91 -19.23 29.64
C GLN A 1022 20.93 -20.26 29.15
N ARG A 1023 22.21 -20.05 29.44
CA ARG A 1023 23.31 -20.90 28.97
C ARG A 1023 24.37 -21.07 30.07
N PRO A 1024 25.22 -22.10 30.01
CA PRO A 1024 26.30 -22.32 30.99
C PRO A 1024 27.24 -21.11 31.09
N LEU A 1025 27.77 -20.81 32.28
CA LEU A 1025 28.68 -19.68 32.52
C LEU A 1025 29.70 -19.98 33.63
N ASP A 1026 30.78 -19.20 33.69
CA ASP A 1026 31.74 -19.21 34.79
C ASP A 1026 31.13 -18.48 36.00
N GLU A 1027 30.73 -19.24 37.03
CA GLU A 1027 30.03 -18.70 38.21
C GLU A 1027 30.91 -17.73 39.00
N LYS A 1028 32.21 -17.99 39.12
CA LYS A 1028 33.14 -17.12 39.88
C LYS A 1028 33.26 -15.77 39.18
N ALA A 1029 33.45 -15.77 37.86
CA ALA A 1029 33.52 -14.55 37.07
C ALA A 1029 32.18 -13.79 37.08
N TYR A 1030 31.05 -14.50 37.05
CA TYR A 1030 29.73 -13.90 37.09
C TYR A 1030 29.45 -13.19 38.44
N GLN A 1031 29.76 -13.83 39.56
CA GLN A 1031 29.60 -13.22 40.89
C GLN A 1031 30.53 -12.01 41.08
N ALA A 1032 31.77 -12.09 40.60
CA ALA A 1032 32.70 -10.96 40.61
C ALA A 1032 32.15 -9.77 39.78
N PHE A 1033 31.53 -10.05 38.63
CA PHE A 1033 30.87 -9.02 37.83
C PHE A 1033 29.65 -8.41 38.54
N LYS A 1034 28.79 -9.21 39.17
CA LYS A 1034 27.67 -8.68 39.98
C LYS A 1034 28.14 -7.74 41.09
N LEU A 1035 29.29 -8.04 41.70
CA LEU A 1035 29.90 -7.17 42.71
C LEU A 1035 30.42 -5.87 42.09
N SER A 1036 31.07 -5.93 40.92
CA SER A 1036 31.59 -4.72 40.25
C SER A 1036 30.48 -3.76 39.81
N ILE A 1037 29.29 -4.27 39.43
CA ILE A 1037 28.11 -3.44 39.14
C ILE A 1037 27.73 -2.51 40.32
N LYS A 1038 27.94 -2.94 41.57
CA LYS A 1038 27.70 -2.06 42.74
C LYS A 1038 28.63 -0.84 42.70
N ASN A 1039 29.91 -1.04 42.42
CA ASN A 1039 30.89 0.06 42.31
C ASN A 1039 30.57 0.96 41.11
N GLN A 1040 30.22 0.37 39.97
CA GLN A 1040 29.84 1.15 38.77
C GLN A 1040 28.62 2.05 39.01
N ARG A 1041 27.61 1.57 39.77
CA ARG A 1041 26.46 2.39 40.17
C ARG A 1041 26.89 3.63 40.97
N ASP A 1042 27.79 3.47 41.92
CA ASP A 1042 28.32 4.59 42.72
C ASP A 1042 29.10 5.59 41.87
N VAL A 1043 29.88 5.11 40.89
CA VAL A 1043 30.60 5.95 39.94
C VAL A 1043 29.61 6.77 39.11
N VAL A 1044 28.57 6.16 38.53
CA VAL A 1044 27.56 6.88 37.74
C VAL A 1044 26.80 7.90 38.59
N LYS A 1045 26.43 7.56 39.84
CA LYS A 1045 25.83 8.50 40.80
C LYS A 1045 26.76 9.68 41.09
N THR A 1046 28.06 9.42 41.19
CA THR A 1046 29.09 10.44 41.40
C THR A 1046 29.20 11.38 40.19
N ILE A 1047 29.28 10.85 38.96
CA ILE A 1047 29.28 11.65 37.73
C ILE A 1047 28.06 12.58 37.66
N LYS A 1048 26.85 12.04 37.90
CA LYS A 1048 25.61 12.83 37.92
C LYS A 1048 25.60 13.90 39.04
N THR A 1049 26.27 13.64 40.16
CA THR A 1049 26.40 14.60 41.24
C THR A 1049 27.35 15.74 40.87
N ILE A 1050 28.47 15.42 40.22
CA ILE A 1050 29.40 16.43 39.67
C ILE A 1050 28.69 17.28 38.60
N ASP A 1051 27.93 16.67 37.69
CA ASP A 1051 27.17 17.41 36.68
C ASP A 1051 26.16 18.40 37.32
N ARG A 1052 25.40 17.96 38.32
CA ARG A 1052 24.49 18.84 39.08
C ARG A 1052 25.25 19.98 39.78
N ALA A 1053 26.41 19.70 40.37
CA ALA A 1053 27.28 20.71 40.97
C ALA A 1053 27.73 21.76 39.93
N ARG A 1054 28.15 21.32 38.74
CA ARG A 1054 28.57 22.22 37.66
C ARG A 1054 27.44 23.14 37.19
N ARG A 1055 26.21 22.64 37.09
CA ARG A 1055 25.04 23.47 36.75
C ARG A 1055 24.71 24.54 37.80
N LYS A 1056 25.06 24.31 39.08
CA LYS A 1056 24.93 25.32 40.14
C LYS A 1056 25.99 26.42 40.02
N MET A 1057 27.13 26.13 39.39
CA MET A 1057 28.20 27.08 39.13
C MET A 1057 27.81 28.01 37.97
N ARG A 1058 27.36 29.23 38.29
CA ARG A 1058 26.92 30.22 37.28
C ARG A 1058 28.06 30.76 36.41
N SER A 1059 29.30 30.64 36.85
CA SER A 1059 30.48 30.98 36.07
C SER A 1059 30.95 29.73 35.32
N TYR A 1060 30.97 29.77 33.99
CA TYR A 1060 31.34 28.65 33.09
C TYR A 1060 32.84 28.26 33.18
N TYR A 1061 33.40 28.18 34.39
CA TYR A 1061 34.67 27.53 34.64
C TYR A 1061 34.54 26.06 34.26
N GLY A 1062 35.49 25.57 33.47
CA GLY A 1062 35.47 24.19 33.00
C GLY A 1062 36.86 23.67 32.64
N ASP A 1063 37.91 24.27 33.21
CA ASP A 1063 39.28 23.78 33.04
C ASP A 1063 39.52 22.48 33.81
N ASP A 1064 38.85 22.31 34.95
CA ASP A 1064 38.99 21.16 35.85
C ASP A 1064 37.74 21.06 36.76
N LEU A 1065 37.62 19.94 37.47
CA LEU A 1065 36.55 19.65 38.43
C LEU A 1065 36.89 20.10 39.86
N ALA A 1066 38.18 20.18 40.20
CA ALA A 1066 38.63 20.59 41.53
C ALA A 1066 38.18 22.02 41.89
N GLY A 1067 37.99 22.88 40.89
CA GLY A 1067 37.44 24.22 41.06
C GLY A 1067 36.05 24.25 41.70
N LEU A 1068 35.25 23.19 41.59
CA LEU A 1068 33.94 23.08 42.26
C LEU A 1068 34.05 23.02 43.79
N HIS A 1069 35.22 22.63 44.31
CA HIS A 1069 35.51 22.61 45.74
C HIS A 1069 36.28 23.87 46.15
N TYR A 1070 37.36 24.19 45.45
CA TYR A 1070 38.34 25.19 45.87
C TYR A 1070 38.01 26.64 45.51
N LEU A 1071 37.36 26.89 44.36
CA LEU A 1071 37.09 28.26 43.94
C LEU A 1071 36.09 28.94 44.86
N TYR A 1072 36.21 30.25 44.99
CA TYR A 1072 35.32 31.05 45.82
C TYR A 1072 34.04 31.43 45.07
N GLN A 1073 32.92 31.46 45.79
CA GLN A 1073 31.71 32.08 45.26
C GLN A 1073 31.92 33.59 45.09
N HIS A 1074 31.60 34.12 43.91
CA HIS A 1074 31.84 35.52 43.51
C HIS A 1074 31.34 36.56 44.52
N LYS A 1075 30.29 36.26 45.30
CA LYS A 1075 29.72 37.18 46.29
C LYS A 1075 30.18 36.94 47.73
N GLN A 1076 30.61 35.72 48.07
CA GLN A 1076 30.77 35.30 49.47
C GLN A 1076 32.23 35.13 49.90
N LYS A 1077 33.19 35.15 48.95
CA LYS A 1077 34.64 34.90 49.21
C LYS A 1077 34.90 33.64 50.05
N LYS A 1078 34.01 32.64 49.97
CA LYS A 1078 34.12 31.33 50.62
C LYS A 1078 34.23 30.23 49.57
N PRO A 1079 34.97 29.14 49.83
CA PRO A 1079 35.02 27.98 48.96
C PRO A 1079 33.62 27.51 48.58
N MET A 1080 33.47 27.12 47.31
CA MET A 1080 32.20 26.66 46.76
C MET A 1080 31.72 25.37 47.39
N ASN A 1081 32.64 24.44 47.71
CA ASN A 1081 32.36 23.15 48.35
C ASN A 1081 31.18 22.39 47.72
N LEU A 1082 31.00 22.49 46.39
CA LEU A 1082 29.86 21.84 45.71
C LEU A 1082 30.04 20.33 45.54
N VAL A 1083 31.27 19.84 45.72
CA VAL A 1083 31.66 18.43 45.76
C VAL A 1083 32.59 18.20 46.95
N SER A 1084 32.66 16.96 47.44
CA SER A 1084 33.58 16.62 48.53
C SER A 1084 35.04 16.73 48.10
N ARG A 1085 35.94 16.83 49.08
CA ARG A 1085 37.38 16.95 48.84
C ARG A 1085 37.93 15.71 48.13
N GLU A 1086 37.45 14.52 48.45
CA GLU A 1086 37.89 13.26 47.84
C GLU A 1086 37.52 13.22 46.34
N ILE A 1087 36.35 13.74 45.98
CA ILE A 1087 35.94 13.84 44.57
C ILE A 1087 36.78 14.89 43.85
N ALA A 1088 37.02 16.06 44.46
CA ALA A 1088 37.90 17.08 43.88
C ALA A 1088 39.34 16.54 43.67
N HIS A 1089 39.85 15.76 44.62
CA HIS A 1089 41.18 15.15 44.57
C HIS A 1089 41.27 13.98 43.58
N SER A 1090 40.14 13.52 43.04
CA SER A 1090 40.14 12.51 41.98
C SER A 1090 40.36 13.07 40.58
N ASP A 1091 40.47 14.40 40.44
CA ASP A 1091 40.71 15.03 39.16
C ASP A 1091 42.21 15.27 38.92
N PRO A 1092 42.85 14.60 37.95
CA PRO A 1092 44.24 14.84 37.62
C PRO A 1092 44.49 16.25 37.05
N ALA A 1093 43.50 16.86 36.38
CA ALA A 1093 43.68 18.16 35.73
C ALA A 1093 43.83 19.32 36.73
N GLY A 1094 43.21 19.22 37.91
CA GLY A 1094 43.28 20.22 38.96
C GLY A 1094 44.51 20.11 39.88
N GLN A 1095 45.26 19.01 39.84
CA GLN A 1095 46.35 18.74 40.79
C GLN A 1095 47.43 19.83 40.76
N GLU A 1096 47.91 20.20 39.56
CA GLU A 1096 48.93 21.25 39.42
C GLU A 1096 48.41 22.60 39.91
N ARG A 1097 47.15 22.91 39.60
CA ARG A 1097 46.53 24.20 39.89
C ARG A 1097 46.24 24.42 41.38
N PHE A 1098 45.83 23.35 42.08
CA PHE A 1098 45.42 23.42 43.48
C PHE A 1098 46.39 22.75 44.46
N GLY A 1099 47.47 22.14 43.97
CA GLY A 1099 48.59 21.61 44.77
C GLY A 1099 48.23 20.40 45.64
N TYR A 1100 47.33 19.52 45.17
CA TYR A 1100 47.04 18.23 45.80
C TYR A 1100 47.59 17.08 44.96
N GLN A 1101 47.84 15.92 45.56
CA GLN A 1101 48.17 14.70 44.80
C GLN A 1101 46.87 13.97 44.43
N ALA A 1102 46.65 13.74 43.12
CA ALA A 1102 45.45 13.11 42.64
C ALA A 1102 45.34 11.66 43.14
N LYS A 1103 44.17 11.30 43.67
CA LYS A 1103 43.87 9.96 44.18
C LYS A 1103 42.54 9.47 43.63
N PRO A 1104 42.45 8.23 43.14
CA PRO A 1104 41.23 7.73 42.53
C PRO A 1104 40.13 7.62 43.59
N TYR A 1105 38.96 8.19 43.31
CA TYR A 1105 37.77 8.04 44.13
C TYR A 1105 37.01 6.79 43.68
N LYS A 1106 36.84 5.81 44.58
CA LYS A 1106 36.23 4.50 44.25
C LYS A 1106 36.91 3.77 43.07
N GLY A 1107 38.21 3.98 42.91
CA GLY A 1107 38.99 3.40 41.81
C GLY A 1107 38.92 4.18 40.50
N TYR A 1108 38.36 5.39 40.49
CA TYR A 1108 38.20 6.22 39.29
C TYR A 1108 38.80 7.62 39.45
N TYR A 1109 39.41 8.11 38.38
CA TYR A 1109 39.75 9.52 38.21
C TYR A 1109 38.63 10.21 37.42
N PHE A 1110 38.14 11.34 37.92
CA PHE A 1110 37.06 12.10 37.29
C PHE A 1110 37.64 13.36 36.69
N THR A 1111 37.39 13.61 35.41
CA THR A 1111 37.90 14.81 34.74
C THR A 1111 36.97 15.26 33.62
N VAL A 1112 37.36 16.31 32.88
CA VAL A 1112 36.63 16.83 31.72
C VAL A 1112 37.33 16.42 30.43
N LEU A 1113 36.57 16.22 29.36
CA LEU A 1113 37.13 16.02 28.03
C LEU A 1113 37.65 17.33 27.44
N SER A 1114 38.62 17.23 26.54
CA SER A 1114 39.21 18.38 25.85
C SER A 1114 38.34 18.87 24.67
N GLY A 1115 37.56 17.96 24.07
CA GLY A 1115 36.74 18.27 22.90
C GLY A 1115 36.07 17.06 22.26
N ILE A 1116 35.76 17.19 20.96
CA ILE A 1116 35.12 16.16 20.13
C ILE A 1116 36.09 15.73 19.02
N GLU A 1117 36.16 14.44 18.73
CA GLU A 1117 36.89 13.88 17.59
C GLU A 1117 35.91 13.55 16.46
N SER A 1118 36.10 14.16 15.28
CA SER A 1118 35.28 13.92 14.08
C SER A 1118 36.19 13.55 12.92
N ASN A 1119 35.98 12.39 12.30
CA ASN A 1119 36.79 11.88 11.18
C ASN A 1119 38.31 11.92 11.46
N GLY A 1120 38.74 11.52 12.65
CA GLY A 1120 40.15 11.54 13.08
C GLY A 1120 40.70 12.93 13.42
N THR A 1121 39.89 13.99 13.30
CA THR A 1121 40.29 15.36 13.65
C THR A 1121 39.81 15.73 15.04
N HIS A 1122 40.72 16.17 15.90
CA HIS A 1122 40.42 16.68 17.24
C HIS A 1122 39.96 18.14 17.20
N LYS A 1123 38.78 18.42 17.75
CA LYS A 1123 38.22 19.77 17.90
C LYS A 1123 38.00 20.08 19.38
N ASN A 1124 38.80 21.00 19.92
CA ASN A 1124 38.65 21.48 21.30
C ASN A 1124 37.31 22.19 21.53
N TYR A 1125 36.83 22.20 22.77
CA TYR A 1125 35.66 22.99 23.12
C TYR A 1125 35.95 24.50 22.98
N ASN A 1126 34.99 25.23 22.43
CA ASN A 1126 35.09 26.67 22.22
C ASN A 1126 35.13 27.43 23.55
N ARG A 1127 36.07 28.38 23.65
CA ARG A 1127 36.20 29.33 24.76
C ARG A 1127 35.65 30.70 24.38
N ARG A 1128 35.16 31.44 25.35
CA ARG A 1128 34.79 32.85 25.21
C ARG A 1128 36.06 33.69 25.09
N SER A 1129 36.00 34.80 24.36
CA SER A 1129 37.13 35.74 24.24
C SER A 1129 37.47 36.43 25.56
N GLN A 1130 36.49 36.61 26.45
CA GLN A 1130 36.69 37.26 27.73
C GLN A 1130 37.38 36.34 28.75
N VAL A 1131 38.49 36.81 29.30
CA VAL A 1131 39.18 36.18 30.43
C VAL A 1131 38.45 36.54 31.72
N THR A 1132 38.12 35.53 32.52
CA THR A 1132 37.50 35.70 33.84
C THR A 1132 38.52 35.36 34.93
N ARG A 1133 38.58 36.18 35.98
CA ARG A 1133 39.43 35.94 37.15
C ARG A 1133 38.63 35.25 38.25
N PHE A 1134 39.15 34.14 38.74
CA PHE A 1134 38.61 33.34 39.84
C PHE A 1134 39.56 33.41 41.03
N SER A 1135 39.03 33.45 42.25
CA SER A 1135 39.82 33.49 43.48
C SER A 1135 39.66 32.22 44.29
N TRP A 1136 40.69 31.84 45.03
CA TRP A 1136 40.66 30.76 46.01
C TRP A 1136 41.70 31.02 47.11
N GLN A 1137 41.81 30.13 48.09
CA GLN A 1137 42.61 30.36 49.30
C GLN A 1137 44.09 30.70 49.02
N LYS A 1138 44.70 30.09 48.00
CA LYS A 1138 46.14 30.29 47.70
C LYS A 1138 46.41 31.25 46.53
N GLY A 1139 45.41 31.97 46.02
CA GLY A 1139 45.63 32.99 44.99
C GLY A 1139 44.46 33.18 44.01
N THR A 1140 44.78 33.64 42.80
CA THR A 1140 43.81 33.88 41.72
C THR A 1140 44.20 33.16 40.44
N ILE A 1141 43.20 32.67 39.71
CA ILE A 1141 43.31 31.98 38.44
C ILE A 1141 42.60 32.80 37.37
N SER A 1142 43.26 33.12 36.26
CA SER A 1142 42.65 33.82 35.13
C SER A 1142 42.52 32.86 33.95
N THR A 1143 41.30 32.63 33.45
CA THR A 1143 41.05 31.72 32.32
C THR A 1143 39.90 32.19 31.46
N SER A 1144 39.95 31.92 30.16
CA SER A 1144 38.81 32.12 29.25
C SER A 1144 37.78 31.01 29.46
N THR A 1145 36.58 31.39 29.89
CA THR A 1145 35.51 30.43 30.21
C THR A 1145 35.02 29.70 28.96
N LEU A 1146 34.60 28.46 29.09
CA LEU A 1146 34.03 27.70 27.98
C LEU A 1146 32.64 28.24 27.60
N THR A 1147 32.26 28.11 26.33
CA THR A 1147 30.92 28.53 25.87
C THR A 1147 29.81 27.60 26.39
N ARG A 1148 30.17 26.36 26.73
CA ARG A 1148 29.33 25.33 27.35
C ARG A 1148 30.17 24.50 28.32
N HIS A 1149 29.53 23.77 29.23
CA HIS A 1149 30.24 22.82 30.07
C HIS A 1149 30.83 21.69 29.20
N PRO A 1150 32.13 21.34 29.35
CA PRO A 1150 32.72 20.19 28.66
C PRO A 1150 32.14 18.89 29.21
N ASP A 1151 32.13 17.84 28.38
CA ASP A 1151 31.62 16.53 28.77
C ASP A 1151 32.50 15.91 29.87
N LEU A 1152 31.88 15.21 30.82
CA LEU A 1152 32.58 14.59 31.96
C LEU A 1152 33.02 13.18 31.59
N VAL A 1153 34.18 12.76 32.09
CA VAL A 1153 34.68 11.39 31.96
C VAL A 1153 35.13 10.86 33.31
N ALA A 1154 34.84 9.59 33.59
CA ALA A 1154 35.44 8.84 34.69
C ALA A 1154 36.30 7.71 34.12
N ILE A 1155 37.59 7.77 34.42
CA ILE A 1155 38.62 6.86 33.91
C ILE A 1155 39.03 5.92 35.04
N PRO A 1156 38.91 4.60 34.86
CA PRO A 1156 39.26 3.65 35.91
C PRO A 1156 40.77 3.54 36.10
N GLN A 1157 41.20 3.34 37.35
CA GLN A 1157 42.57 2.94 37.68
C GLN A 1157 42.83 1.49 37.23
N ASP A 1158 41.86 0.60 37.46
CA ASP A 1158 41.88 -0.78 36.97
C ASP A 1158 41.42 -0.80 35.50
N LYS A 1159 42.35 -1.14 34.60
CA LYS A 1159 42.13 -1.15 33.14
C LYS A 1159 41.06 -2.15 32.68
N SER A 1160 40.69 -3.12 33.52
CA SER A 1160 39.61 -4.07 33.23
C SER A 1160 38.21 -3.49 33.44
N GLN A 1161 38.09 -2.40 34.19
CA GLN A 1161 36.84 -1.71 34.41
C GLN A 1161 36.47 -0.80 33.22
N PRO A 1162 35.18 -0.50 33.02
CA PRO A 1162 34.77 0.40 31.94
C PRO A 1162 35.09 1.86 32.25
N THR A 1163 35.37 2.63 31.19
CA THR A 1163 35.38 4.09 31.21
C THR A 1163 33.95 4.59 31.06
N PHE A 1164 33.60 5.65 31.79
CA PHE A 1164 32.30 6.30 31.71
C PHE A 1164 32.44 7.72 31.16
N PHE A 1165 31.45 8.21 30.42
CA PHE A 1165 31.32 9.64 30.16
C PHE A 1165 29.86 10.09 30.30
N LEU A 1166 29.64 11.37 30.58
CA LEU A 1166 28.31 11.98 30.64
C LEU A 1166 28.10 12.94 29.47
N GLN A 1167 26.97 12.78 28.79
CA GLN A 1167 26.47 13.71 27.79
C GLN A 1167 24.95 13.83 27.90
N TRP A 1168 24.43 15.06 27.83
CA TRP A 1168 23.00 15.36 27.93
C TRP A 1168 22.29 14.76 29.17
N GLY A 1169 23.02 14.57 30.27
CA GLY A 1169 22.49 13.97 31.50
C GLY A 1169 22.43 12.44 31.50
N GLN A 1170 22.78 11.81 30.39
CA GLN A 1170 22.94 10.36 30.26
C GLN A 1170 24.41 9.98 30.47
N VAL A 1171 24.66 8.80 31.02
CA VAL A 1171 26.00 8.28 31.25
C VAL A 1171 26.20 7.07 30.35
N PHE A 1172 27.30 7.07 29.60
CA PHE A 1172 27.66 6.00 28.68
C PHE A 1172 28.91 5.29 29.17
N MET A 1173 29.04 4.02 28.85
CA MET A 1173 30.18 3.20 29.24
C MET A 1173 30.75 2.38 28.07
N LYS A 1174 32.07 2.19 28.11
CA LYS A 1174 32.81 1.30 27.20
C LYS A 1174 34.10 0.85 27.86
N SER A 1175 34.48 -0.41 27.66
CA SER A 1175 35.83 -0.84 28.03
C SER A 1175 36.84 -0.28 27.03
N LEU A 1176 37.81 0.48 27.53
CA LEU A 1176 38.91 1.03 26.74
C LEU A 1176 40.24 0.29 26.96
N ASN A 1177 40.25 -0.75 27.81
CA ASN A 1177 41.44 -1.55 28.13
C ASN A 1177 42.67 -0.70 28.47
N GLY A 1178 42.47 0.38 29.23
CA GLY A 1178 43.52 1.32 29.62
C GLY A 1178 43.87 2.42 28.61
N LYS A 1179 43.21 2.50 27.45
CA LYS A 1179 43.30 3.70 26.59
C LYS A 1179 42.56 4.87 27.26
N LYS A 1180 43.21 6.03 27.31
CA LYS A 1180 42.63 7.27 27.84
C LYS A 1180 41.62 7.85 26.83
N LEU A 1181 40.49 8.36 27.32
CA LEU A 1181 39.54 9.12 26.53
C LEU A 1181 39.78 10.61 26.76
N GLU A 1182 40.34 11.31 25.78
CA GLU A 1182 40.60 12.76 25.84
C GLU A 1182 39.62 13.57 25.00
N TYR A 1183 39.20 13.01 23.86
CA TYR A 1183 38.19 13.59 22.96
C TYR A 1183 37.03 12.62 22.83
N LEU A 1184 35.80 13.14 22.85
CA LEU A 1184 34.62 12.33 22.62
C LEU A 1184 34.50 12.00 21.13
N PRO A 1185 34.52 10.73 20.70
CA PRO A 1185 34.34 10.41 19.29
C PRO A 1185 32.93 10.75 18.83
N ASP A 1186 32.83 11.45 17.69
CA ASP A 1186 31.56 11.70 17.03
C ASP A 1186 30.94 10.36 16.59
N GLY A 1187 29.60 10.30 16.65
CA GLY A 1187 28.85 9.07 16.43
C GLY A 1187 29.17 7.94 17.43
N TYR A 1188 29.49 8.26 18.69
CA TYR A 1188 29.89 7.27 19.72
C TYR A 1188 28.90 6.10 19.88
N TYR A 1189 27.60 6.31 19.64
CA TYR A 1189 26.59 5.25 19.62
C TYR A 1189 26.97 4.10 18.68
N ASN A 1190 27.52 4.41 17.50
CA ASN A 1190 27.94 3.42 16.51
C ASN A 1190 29.33 2.84 16.81
N LYS A 1191 30.03 3.37 17.81
CA LYS A 1191 31.38 2.95 18.21
C LYS A 1191 31.37 2.06 19.46
N GLY A 1192 30.23 1.41 19.77
CA GLY A 1192 30.11 0.43 20.85
C GLY A 1192 30.07 1.03 22.25
N TRP A 1193 29.69 2.30 22.38
CA TRP A 1193 29.33 2.89 23.67
C TRP A 1193 27.87 2.54 24.00
N VAL A 1194 27.62 2.09 25.23
CA VAL A 1194 26.28 1.72 25.70
C VAL A 1194 25.87 2.59 26.86
N GLU A 1195 24.58 2.92 26.98
CA GLU A 1195 24.09 3.72 28.11
C GLU A 1195 24.16 2.90 29.40
N ALA A 1196 24.79 3.47 30.44
CA ALA A 1196 24.90 2.89 31.76
C ALA A 1196 23.67 3.29 32.60
N ARG A 1197 22.58 2.53 32.44
CA ARG A 1197 21.32 2.76 33.16
C ARG A 1197 21.32 2.00 34.48
N TYR A 1198 21.08 2.74 35.58
CA TYR A 1198 20.88 2.17 36.91
C TYR A 1198 19.56 2.67 37.46
N VAL A 1199 18.79 1.76 38.05
CA VAL A 1199 17.55 2.07 38.74
C VAL A 1199 17.90 2.43 40.18
N ASP A 1200 17.67 3.69 40.55
CA ASP A 1200 17.90 4.17 41.92
C ASP A 1200 16.87 3.56 42.88
N LYS A 1201 17.26 3.37 44.15
CA LYS A 1201 16.36 2.87 45.21
C LYS A 1201 15.37 3.94 45.65
#